data_AF-A0A4Y9FW52-F1
#
_entry.id   AF-A0A4Y9FW52-F1
#
_cell.length_a   1.000
_cell.length_b   1.000
_cell.length_c   1.000
_cell.angle_alpha   90.00
_cell.angle_beta   90.00
_cell.angle_gamma   90.00
#
_symmetry.space_group_name_H-M   'P 1'
#
loop_
_entity.id
_entity.type
_entity.pdbx_description
1 polymer ?
#
loop_
_entity_poly.entity_id
_entity_poly.type
_entity_poly.pdbx_seq_one_letter_code
_entity_poly.pdbx_strand_id
1 'polypeptide(L)'
;MSLPDDRRRSIDRVWDALDARGFKPAPLRGNHFLALCPVHDDKKRSLHVSYDAADEKTLIRCYADCDNRDIVATLDLTFSDLFDKPMERSDGDRKAQKPRAPRVKLPERITKDDAVDDGQLEDLSKAKWERVRTYEYARPDGVVVQKVHREETTLDGRRHKRFTQQFLSAAGRFVSRKPKGFEPTLYRAGSVVDAIAAGKPVWLLEGEKDVDNAVAIGLVATTNAQGSGSFPESLAAMFAGGEVHVVMDNDVAGYKRGVHLHELLTPIASDVRLWLPAVEVDKADLTDHLEAGHGVKDLVPLSVDDAKMMVAAGEARQMVKRIEVCKREVIAQVLREAEDSTTNGHLWAQEALKRWERLYELSNVPASPKGYSRRGAASLEEFRKLRSDTAAVVVEAYAIAEFPAPAHVRDVADELAEEIPVSTAERRFYGHDKSTDYYGVVPGHNRAIFRVKHGETVRIRFDSDGKPRFDTVMEGWGQVLATYVEDDDVEGGTTKPIHEMTVKFERWIRGQDGKPLFGDDGHELIETAIVSWDNEQIQKGTWVEALPWNNMLAMTGKQGREIAFKALFEARPSPRYRTPVYTATGWRTDPDGNPFFITEGKKITADGANEVHTSLAAGAETFELPDPTDDVEQLRKAWQEAVIPVAQKLPARVMAPLFGVVWRSVFKRVPMVTYACGGAGSGKTATARLAMHFLAPQLMPQGMSDNAPTATLSATHGASTALGLAGALSTMKDVTALLDDVTATDGNAQAVMEKFAGIARSSFGRLPRTKSSRLGKSFNTAPIRATIIATGEVSFIGSGMQRLFEISMQPGELGNPREIFPYLESEEQREQRGLLGASLIQWLCSHRDKIDEEIKAARKDPNHPDNVDVLWEERMKTLPHTDEIKGRLILGLIPMEHGIRLMLRMLRDRGVISKAEADAFYEWSIAGLLEAARRQDSVGRDAGVQALHYIREALSFGQGHLTDPEGNPPQDAENFGWQKRRSTGSMGIPQDNYVPSSHHIGVIKDDRVYLVPSLTLSAIKKISRDAGEGFNETTTSLGSIFAGRGWIETAKDGKRQVTRWVLGKAQRVWDFPLDLVLGRDEDGGTDPSTEIPAPSP
;
A
#
# COMPACT_ATOMS: atom_id res chain seq x y z
N MET A 1 -48.83 -12.24 16.81
CA MET A 1 -49.94 -12.11 15.85
C MET A 1 -49.34 -12.39 14.48
N SER A 2 -49.61 -13.58 13.91
CA SER A 2 -49.02 -14.04 12.67
C SER A 2 -49.73 -13.41 11.47
N LEU A 3 -48.99 -12.87 10.49
CA LEU A 3 -49.52 -12.49 9.18
C LEU A 3 -49.08 -13.51 8.12
N PRO A 4 -49.87 -13.69 7.04
CA PRO A 4 -49.90 -14.90 6.24
C PRO A 4 -48.85 -14.96 5.13
N ASP A 5 -48.54 -16.19 4.75
CA ASP A 5 -47.79 -16.59 3.56
C ASP A 5 -48.54 -16.19 2.27
N ASP A 6 -48.03 -15.20 1.53
CA ASP A 6 -48.40 -14.93 0.15
C ASP A 6 -47.20 -14.30 -0.58
N ARG A 7 -46.53 -15.07 -1.46
CA ARG A 7 -45.36 -14.61 -2.23
C ARG A 7 -45.80 -13.62 -3.32
N ARG A 8 -46.05 -12.36 -2.93
CA ARG A 8 -46.17 -11.24 -3.88
C ARG A 8 -44.83 -11.02 -4.60
N ARG A 9 -44.87 -10.71 -5.90
CA ARG A 9 -43.64 -10.42 -6.66
C ARG A 9 -42.98 -9.17 -6.10
N SER A 10 -41.66 -9.09 -6.22
CA SER A 10 -40.85 -7.96 -5.76
C SER A 10 -41.35 -6.62 -6.29
N ILE A 11 -41.91 -6.59 -7.51
CA ILE A 11 -42.44 -5.36 -8.10
C ILE A 11 -43.72 -4.89 -7.42
N ASP A 12 -44.56 -5.82 -6.97
CA ASP A 12 -45.79 -5.52 -6.24
C ASP A 12 -45.43 -4.96 -4.85
N ARG A 13 -44.36 -5.48 -4.22
CA ARG A 13 -43.85 -4.94 -2.94
C ARG A 13 -43.31 -3.52 -3.09
N VAL A 14 -42.58 -3.23 -4.16
CA VAL A 14 -42.07 -1.89 -4.45
C VAL A 14 -43.22 -0.93 -4.78
N TRP A 15 -44.21 -1.40 -5.55
CA TRP A 15 -45.43 -0.64 -5.83
C TRP A 15 -46.18 -0.27 -4.55
N ASP A 16 -46.49 -1.25 -3.71
CA ASP A 16 -47.23 -1.06 -2.46
C ASP A 16 -46.47 -0.11 -1.51
N ALA A 17 -45.14 -0.23 -1.42
CA ALA A 17 -44.31 0.63 -0.57
C ALA A 17 -44.30 2.09 -1.04
N LEU A 18 -44.32 2.32 -2.36
CA LEU A 18 -44.40 3.65 -2.97
C LEU A 18 -45.80 4.25 -2.83
N ASP A 19 -46.85 3.46 -3.04
CA ASP A 19 -48.24 3.91 -2.94
C ASP A 19 -48.62 4.26 -1.50
N ALA A 20 -48.29 3.39 -0.54
CA ALA A 20 -48.55 3.59 0.88
C ALA A 20 -47.91 4.85 1.46
N ARG A 21 -46.82 5.34 0.85
CA ARG A 21 -46.09 6.54 1.27
C ARG A 21 -46.37 7.76 0.39
N GLY A 22 -47.35 7.67 -0.52
CA GLY A 22 -47.83 8.82 -1.29
C GLY A 22 -46.95 9.22 -2.48
N PHE A 23 -46.05 8.35 -2.94
CA PHE A 23 -45.18 8.59 -4.10
C PHE A 23 -45.87 8.31 -5.45
N LYS A 24 -47.19 8.11 -5.44
CA LYS A 24 -48.09 8.10 -6.61
C LYS A 24 -47.59 7.21 -7.77
N PRO A 25 -47.33 5.91 -7.56
CA PRO A 25 -46.96 5.01 -8.66
C PRO A 25 -48.06 5.00 -9.73
N ALA A 26 -47.68 5.00 -11.01
CA ALA A 26 -48.58 4.96 -12.14
C ALA A 26 -48.06 3.96 -13.19
N PRO A 27 -48.92 3.04 -13.66
CA PRO A 27 -48.47 1.95 -14.50
C PRO A 27 -48.11 2.45 -15.89
N LEU A 28 -47.04 1.89 -16.45
CA LEU A 28 -46.73 1.98 -17.89
C LEU A 28 -47.15 0.66 -18.57
N ARG A 29 -47.20 0.62 -19.90
CA ARG A 29 -47.60 -0.60 -20.63
C ARG A 29 -46.57 -1.72 -20.40
N GLY A 30 -46.92 -2.76 -19.62
CA GLY A 30 -46.08 -3.92 -19.36
C GLY A 30 -45.68 -4.05 -17.88
N ASN A 31 -44.56 -4.72 -17.59
CA ASN A 31 -44.05 -4.95 -16.23
C ASN A 31 -43.24 -3.76 -15.68
N HIS A 32 -43.64 -2.52 -15.95
CA HIS A 32 -42.93 -1.34 -15.46
C HIS A 32 -43.90 -0.20 -15.16
N PHE A 33 -43.47 0.71 -14.29
CA PHE A 33 -44.26 1.84 -13.84
C PHE A 33 -43.36 3.02 -13.44
N LEU A 34 -43.95 4.20 -13.35
CA LEU A 34 -43.27 5.40 -12.87
C LEU A 34 -43.82 5.80 -11.51
N ALA A 35 -42.98 6.34 -10.64
CA ALA A 35 -43.37 6.95 -9.37
C ALA A 35 -42.60 8.25 -9.13
N LEU A 36 -43.07 9.03 -8.17
CA LEU A 36 -42.27 10.10 -7.57
C LEU A 36 -41.08 9.45 -6.83
N CYS A 37 -39.92 10.09 -6.86
CA CYS A 37 -38.76 9.57 -6.17
C CYS A 37 -38.87 9.86 -4.66
N PRO A 38 -38.60 8.88 -3.78
CA PRO A 38 -38.64 9.11 -2.35
C PRO A 38 -37.43 9.90 -1.80
N VAL A 39 -36.35 10.01 -2.59
CA VAL A 39 -35.08 10.63 -2.16
C VAL A 39 -35.01 12.12 -2.48
N HIS A 40 -35.70 12.59 -3.52
CA HIS A 40 -35.73 14.00 -3.92
C HIS A 40 -37.14 14.43 -4.27
N ASP A 41 -37.44 15.73 -4.16
CA ASP A 41 -38.78 16.24 -4.42
C ASP A 41 -39.01 16.46 -5.93
N ASP A 42 -39.71 15.53 -6.58
CA ASP A 42 -40.11 15.63 -7.98
C ASP A 42 -41.61 15.88 -8.15
N LYS A 43 -41.96 16.90 -8.95
CA LYS A 43 -43.36 17.19 -9.33
C LYS A 43 -43.85 16.31 -10.49
N LYS A 44 -42.94 15.62 -11.18
CA LYS A 44 -43.19 14.65 -12.26
C LYS A 44 -42.46 13.37 -11.91
N ARG A 45 -43.07 12.22 -12.18
CA ARG A 45 -42.56 10.90 -11.79
C ARG A 45 -41.19 10.61 -12.43
N SER A 46 -40.12 10.73 -11.65
CA SER A 46 -38.73 10.53 -12.08
C SER A 46 -38.18 9.14 -11.74
N LEU A 47 -38.87 8.36 -10.91
CA LEU A 47 -38.47 7.01 -10.53
C LEU A 47 -39.09 5.99 -11.50
N HIS A 48 -38.25 5.36 -12.31
CA HIS A 48 -38.64 4.25 -13.18
C HIS A 48 -38.40 2.91 -12.49
N VAL A 49 -39.47 2.13 -12.38
CA VAL A 49 -39.45 0.80 -11.77
C VAL A 49 -39.85 -0.21 -12.84
N SER A 50 -39.05 -1.26 -13.01
CA SER A 50 -39.31 -2.32 -14.00
C SER A 50 -39.00 -3.68 -13.42
N TYR A 51 -39.80 -4.68 -13.75
CA TYR A 51 -39.62 -6.04 -13.29
C TYR A 51 -39.03 -6.94 -14.36
N ASP A 52 -37.90 -7.54 -14.01
CA ASP A 52 -37.25 -8.57 -14.78
C ASP A 52 -37.77 -9.95 -14.36
N ALA A 53 -38.68 -10.48 -15.17
CA ALA A 53 -39.25 -11.80 -14.97
C ALA A 53 -38.28 -12.95 -15.31
N ALA A 54 -37.08 -12.69 -15.84
CA ALA A 54 -36.07 -13.74 -16.12
C ALA A 54 -35.20 -14.00 -14.88
N ASP A 55 -34.83 -12.92 -14.20
CA ASP A 55 -34.02 -12.94 -12.98
C ASP A 55 -34.87 -12.86 -11.70
N GLU A 56 -36.21 -12.88 -11.85
CA GLU A 56 -37.18 -12.78 -10.76
C GLU A 56 -36.90 -11.55 -9.85
N LYS A 57 -36.57 -10.39 -10.44
CA LYS A 57 -36.14 -9.18 -9.68
C LYS A 57 -36.74 -7.88 -10.21
N THR A 58 -36.81 -6.87 -9.34
CA THR A 58 -37.24 -5.51 -9.64
C THR A 58 -36.03 -4.58 -9.76
N LEU A 59 -35.96 -3.89 -10.89
CA LEU A 59 -34.98 -2.85 -11.16
C LEU A 59 -35.61 -1.48 -10.90
N ILE A 60 -34.86 -0.62 -10.23
CA ILE A 60 -35.24 0.77 -9.98
C ILE A 60 -34.16 1.68 -10.56
N ARG A 61 -34.60 2.77 -11.17
CA ARG A 61 -33.71 3.81 -11.70
C ARG A 61 -34.38 5.16 -11.54
N CYS A 62 -33.69 6.07 -10.86
CA CYS A 62 -34.10 7.47 -10.80
C CYS A 62 -33.44 8.26 -11.94
N TYR A 63 -34.21 9.01 -12.72
CA TYR A 63 -33.65 9.85 -13.78
C TYR A 63 -32.90 11.09 -13.27
N ALA A 64 -33.05 11.43 -11.98
CA ALA A 64 -32.20 12.40 -11.28
C ALA A 64 -30.98 11.76 -10.62
N ASP A 65 -30.69 10.48 -10.92
CA ASP A 65 -29.47 9.77 -10.54
C ASP A 65 -29.26 9.62 -9.01
N CYS A 66 -30.37 9.47 -8.28
CA CYS A 66 -30.33 9.12 -6.86
C CYS A 66 -29.80 7.69 -6.66
N ASP A 67 -29.00 7.47 -5.62
CA ASP A 67 -28.48 6.16 -5.26
C ASP A 67 -29.64 5.20 -4.93
N ASN A 68 -29.64 4.03 -5.58
CA ASN A 68 -30.64 3.00 -5.38
C ASN A 68 -30.73 2.52 -3.91
N ARG A 69 -29.62 2.56 -3.16
CA ARG A 69 -29.61 2.26 -1.71
C ARG A 69 -30.47 3.23 -0.92
N ASP A 70 -30.40 4.51 -1.25
CA ASP A 70 -31.17 5.54 -0.56
C ASP A 70 -32.66 5.43 -0.92
N ILE A 71 -32.98 5.11 -2.19
CA ILE A 71 -34.36 4.90 -2.66
C ILE A 71 -35.03 3.75 -1.91
N VAL A 72 -34.36 2.60 -1.83
CA VAL A 72 -34.87 1.38 -1.20
C VAL A 72 -34.99 1.57 0.31
N ALA A 73 -33.99 2.18 0.95
CA ALA A 73 -34.04 2.49 2.38
C ALA A 73 -35.19 3.44 2.77
N THR A 74 -35.49 4.45 1.95
CA THR A 74 -36.58 5.42 2.23
C THR A 74 -37.97 4.78 2.13
N LEU A 75 -38.08 3.65 1.43
CA LEU A 75 -39.30 2.86 1.32
C LEU A 75 -39.42 1.79 2.41
N ASP A 76 -38.49 1.76 3.38
CA ASP A 76 -38.28 0.67 4.35
C ASP A 76 -38.13 -0.70 3.68
N LEU A 77 -37.51 -0.71 2.51
CA LEU A 77 -37.13 -1.93 1.81
C LEU A 77 -35.64 -2.16 1.98
N THR A 78 -35.21 -3.39 1.72
CA THR A 78 -33.80 -3.77 1.55
C THR A 78 -33.55 -4.17 0.10
N PHE A 79 -32.29 -4.22 -0.33
CA PHE A 79 -31.96 -4.70 -1.68
C PHE A 79 -32.48 -6.12 -1.95
N SER A 80 -32.54 -6.97 -0.91
CA SER A 80 -33.10 -8.32 -1.00
C SER A 80 -34.59 -8.32 -1.33
N ASP A 81 -35.33 -7.28 -0.93
CA ASP A 81 -36.77 -7.16 -1.21
C ASP A 81 -37.06 -6.85 -2.68
N LEU A 82 -36.04 -6.49 -3.46
CA LEU A 82 -36.11 -6.36 -4.91
C LEU A 82 -36.09 -7.73 -5.64
N PHE A 83 -36.05 -8.87 -4.94
CA PHE A 83 -36.05 -10.21 -5.56
C PHE A 83 -37.25 -11.05 -5.12
N ASP A 84 -37.94 -11.74 -6.04
CA ASP A 84 -39.17 -12.51 -5.72
C ASP A 84 -38.92 -13.68 -4.78
N LYS A 85 -37.75 -14.32 -4.91
CA LYS A 85 -37.17 -15.19 -3.91
C LYS A 85 -36.12 -14.36 -3.17
N PRO A 86 -36.43 -13.81 -1.98
CA PRO A 86 -35.43 -13.20 -1.15
C PRO A 86 -34.29 -14.21 -0.96
N MET A 87 -33.03 -13.80 -1.17
CA MET A 87 -31.88 -14.69 -0.97
C MET A 87 -31.98 -15.39 0.40
N GLU A 88 -31.73 -16.70 0.46
CA GLU A 88 -31.69 -17.44 1.73
C GLU A 88 -30.70 -16.77 2.67
N ARG A 89 -31.20 -16.35 3.83
CA ARG A 89 -30.41 -15.69 4.86
C ARG A 89 -29.48 -16.71 5.48
N SER A 90 -28.17 -16.49 5.37
CA SER A 90 -27.26 -17.05 6.38
C SER A 90 -27.52 -16.29 7.68
N ASP A 91 -27.71 -16.98 8.80
CA ASP A 91 -27.94 -16.36 10.11
C ASP A 91 -26.68 -15.62 10.66
N GLY A 92 -25.72 -15.27 9.79
CA GLY A 92 -24.46 -14.61 10.14
C GLY A 92 -24.36 -13.12 9.82
N ASP A 93 -25.33 -12.52 9.12
CA ASP A 93 -25.23 -11.11 8.70
C ASP A 93 -26.48 -10.30 9.09
N ARG A 94 -26.60 -10.01 10.38
CA ARG A 94 -27.32 -8.83 10.86
C ARG A 94 -26.32 -7.82 11.42
N LYS A 95 -25.47 -7.27 10.55
CA LYS A 95 -25.01 -5.90 10.78
C LYS A 95 -26.22 -5.01 10.57
N ALA A 96 -26.74 -4.45 11.66
CA ALA A 96 -27.57 -3.27 11.59
C ALA A 96 -26.78 -2.22 10.81
N GLN A 97 -27.13 -2.01 9.54
CA GLN A 97 -26.76 -0.78 8.86
C GLN A 97 -27.33 0.33 9.74
N LYS A 98 -26.46 1.09 10.43
CA LYS A 98 -26.88 2.38 10.97
C LYS A 98 -27.56 3.09 9.81
N PRO A 99 -28.82 3.53 9.93
CA PRO A 99 -29.42 4.37 8.91
C PRO A 99 -28.44 5.51 8.69
N ARG A 100 -27.97 5.68 7.45
CA ARG A 100 -27.27 6.91 7.09
C ARG A 100 -28.15 8.04 7.59
N ALA A 101 -27.56 9.03 8.27
CA ALA A 101 -28.31 10.20 8.73
C ALA A 101 -29.18 10.67 7.56
N PRO A 102 -30.49 10.85 7.76
CA PRO A 102 -31.39 11.22 6.67
C PRO A 102 -30.79 12.42 5.97
N ARG A 103 -30.53 12.29 4.66
CA ARG A 103 -30.02 13.42 3.88
C ARG A 103 -30.99 14.57 4.09
N VAL A 104 -30.47 15.71 4.54
CA VAL A 104 -31.29 16.91 4.70
C VAL A 104 -31.94 17.17 3.35
N LYS A 105 -33.28 17.16 3.33
CA LYS A 105 -34.06 17.35 2.09
C LYS A 105 -33.68 18.71 1.52
N LEU A 106 -33.21 18.73 0.26
CA LEU A 106 -32.86 19.99 -0.39
C LEU A 106 -34.12 20.88 -0.49
N PRO A 107 -33.97 22.19 -0.25
CA PRO A 107 -35.03 23.16 -0.45
C PRO A 107 -35.56 23.11 -1.90
N GLU A 108 -36.83 23.48 -2.10
CA GLU A 108 -37.44 23.42 -3.43
C GLU A 108 -36.65 24.28 -4.44
N ARG A 109 -36.31 23.67 -5.57
CA ARG A 109 -35.64 24.33 -6.70
C ARG A 109 -36.49 25.48 -7.27
N ILE A 110 -35.94 26.71 -7.27
CA ILE A 110 -36.59 27.96 -7.67
C ILE A 110 -36.23 28.36 -9.11
N THR A 111 -35.02 28.08 -9.60
CA THR A 111 -34.54 28.61 -10.90
C THR A 111 -35.01 27.77 -12.11
N LYS A 112 -36.24 27.25 -12.05
CA LYS A 112 -36.78 26.32 -13.07
C LYS A 112 -36.99 26.96 -14.44
N ASP A 113 -37.11 28.27 -14.53
CA ASP A 113 -37.46 28.98 -15.77
C ASP A 113 -36.24 29.38 -16.64
N ASP A 114 -35.02 29.32 -16.10
CA ASP A 114 -33.77 29.70 -16.80
C ASP A 114 -32.93 28.49 -17.26
N ALA A 115 -33.49 27.28 -17.24
CA ALA A 115 -32.80 26.11 -17.78
C ALA A 115 -32.73 26.21 -19.31
N VAL A 116 -31.58 26.64 -19.82
CA VAL A 116 -31.18 26.46 -21.22
C VAL A 116 -31.33 24.97 -21.57
N ASP A 117 -32.33 24.67 -22.40
CA ASP A 117 -32.48 23.50 -23.30
C ASP A 117 -31.77 22.19 -22.92
N ASP A 118 -31.96 21.69 -21.69
CA ASP A 118 -31.64 20.29 -21.35
C ASP A 118 -32.85 19.43 -21.73
N GLY A 119 -33.09 19.35 -23.05
CA GLY A 119 -33.97 18.41 -23.73
C GLY A 119 -35.28 18.08 -23.01
N GLN A 120 -36.37 18.78 -23.37
CA GLN A 120 -37.70 18.23 -23.14
C GLN A 120 -37.72 16.79 -23.65
N LEU A 121 -37.93 15.80 -22.77
CA LEU A 121 -38.22 14.43 -23.17
C LEU A 121 -39.56 14.45 -23.91
N GLU A 122 -39.49 14.60 -25.24
CA GLU A 122 -40.63 14.52 -26.14
C GLU A 122 -41.31 13.15 -25.94
N ASP A 123 -42.64 13.13 -25.85
CA ASP A 123 -43.40 11.91 -25.64
C ASP A 123 -43.40 11.05 -26.91
N LEU A 124 -42.41 10.17 -27.04
CA LEU A 124 -42.25 9.24 -28.15
C LEU A 124 -43.18 8.02 -28.08
N SER A 125 -44.06 7.91 -27.08
CA SER A 125 -44.91 6.73 -26.85
C SER A 125 -45.90 6.44 -27.99
N LYS A 126 -46.21 7.46 -28.81
CA LYS A 126 -47.11 7.39 -29.97
C LYS A 126 -46.40 7.44 -31.32
N ALA A 127 -45.07 7.56 -31.36
CA ALA A 127 -44.33 7.68 -32.62
C ALA A 127 -44.40 6.39 -33.44
N LYS A 128 -44.53 6.52 -34.77
CA LYS A 128 -44.51 5.38 -35.71
C LYS A 128 -43.08 5.12 -36.16
N TRP A 129 -42.58 3.94 -35.85
CA TRP A 129 -41.19 3.55 -36.12
C TRP A 129 -41.08 2.70 -37.38
N GLU A 130 -40.15 3.05 -38.26
CA GLU A 130 -39.84 2.32 -39.48
C GLU A 130 -38.52 1.58 -39.33
N ARG A 131 -38.50 0.28 -39.67
CA ARG A 131 -37.27 -0.51 -39.64
C ARG A 131 -36.42 -0.21 -40.87
N VAL A 132 -35.29 0.46 -40.65
CA VAL A 132 -34.37 0.88 -41.71
C VAL A 132 -33.25 -0.12 -41.97
N ARG A 133 -32.87 -0.94 -40.97
CA ARG A 133 -31.80 -1.94 -41.13
C ARG A 133 -31.96 -3.11 -40.17
N THR A 134 -31.48 -4.29 -40.59
CA THR A 134 -31.38 -5.49 -39.75
C THR A 134 -29.95 -6.02 -39.80
N TYR A 135 -29.31 -6.14 -38.64
CA TYR A 135 -27.98 -6.69 -38.48
C TYR A 135 -28.09 -8.09 -37.90
N GLU A 136 -27.51 -9.07 -38.60
CA GLU A 136 -27.57 -10.48 -38.22
C GLU A 136 -26.29 -10.91 -37.52
N TYR A 137 -26.44 -11.46 -36.32
CA TYR A 137 -25.37 -11.97 -35.48
C TYR A 137 -25.31 -13.48 -35.64
N ALA A 138 -24.31 -13.94 -36.39
CA ALA A 138 -24.04 -15.35 -36.61
C ALA A 138 -22.86 -15.82 -35.76
N ARG A 139 -22.92 -17.09 -35.34
CA ARG A 139 -21.75 -17.77 -34.77
C ARG A 139 -20.71 -18.06 -35.86
N PRO A 140 -19.46 -18.43 -35.50
CA PRO A 140 -18.44 -18.79 -36.49
C PRO A 140 -18.83 -19.95 -37.43
N ASP A 141 -19.78 -20.80 -37.02
CA ASP A 141 -20.35 -21.88 -37.84
C ASP A 141 -21.38 -21.39 -38.91
N GLY A 142 -21.65 -20.09 -38.96
CA GLY A 142 -22.59 -19.47 -39.90
C GLY A 142 -24.05 -19.44 -39.44
N VAL A 143 -24.38 -19.99 -38.26
CA VAL A 143 -25.76 -20.00 -37.75
C VAL A 143 -26.12 -18.65 -37.13
N VAL A 144 -27.16 -17.99 -37.65
CA VAL A 144 -27.69 -16.74 -37.10
C VAL A 144 -28.44 -17.00 -35.79
N VAL A 145 -27.92 -16.44 -34.69
CA VAL A 145 -28.47 -16.61 -33.34
C VAL A 145 -29.18 -15.36 -32.80
N GLN A 146 -28.91 -14.19 -33.37
CA GLN A 146 -29.53 -12.93 -32.96
C GLN A 146 -29.69 -11.97 -34.15
N LYS A 147 -30.72 -11.11 -34.10
CA LYS A 147 -30.94 -10.01 -35.04
C LYS A 147 -31.14 -8.70 -34.28
N VAL A 148 -30.47 -7.65 -34.69
CA VAL A 148 -30.65 -6.28 -34.19
C VAL A 148 -31.29 -5.44 -35.29
N HIS A 149 -32.45 -4.86 -35.01
CA HIS A 149 -33.18 -4.01 -35.93
C HIS A 149 -32.99 -2.55 -35.55
N ARG A 150 -32.46 -1.75 -36.47
CA ARG A 150 -32.47 -0.29 -36.37
C ARG A 150 -33.80 0.23 -36.89
N GLU A 151 -34.49 1.00 -36.06
CA GLU A 151 -35.76 1.64 -36.40
C GLU A 151 -35.63 3.16 -36.24
N GLU A 152 -36.22 3.93 -37.16
CA GLU A 152 -36.19 5.38 -37.16
C GLU A 152 -37.60 5.96 -37.21
N THR A 153 -37.74 7.18 -36.69
CA THR A 153 -38.97 7.98 -36.80
C THR A 153 -38.59 9.45 -36.84
N THR A 154 -39.49 10.30 -37.35
CA THR A 154 -39.31 11.75 -37.37
C THR A 154 -40.50 12.38 -36.66
N LEU A 155 -40.24 13.13 -35.61
CA LEU A 155 -41.24 13.86 -34.83
C LEU A 155 -40.81 15.33 -34.78
N ASP A 156 -41.72 16.26 -35.09
CA ASP A 156 -41.47 17.72 -35.04
C ASP A 156 -40.20 18.18 -35.78
N GLY A 157 -39.87 17.53 -36.90
CA GLY A 157 -38.69 17.82 -37.72
C GLY A 157 -37.36 17.24 -37.19
N ARG A 158 -37.37 16.60 -36.02
CA ARG A 158 -36.23 15.90 -35.42
C ARG A 158 -36.30 14.41 -35.73
N ARG A 159 -35.16 13.82 -36.14
CA ARG A 159 -35.02 12.38 -36.37
C ARG A 159 -34.69 11.68 -35.05
N HIS A 160 -35.39 10.60 -34.75
CA HIS A 160 -35.13 9.72 -33.62
C HIS A 160 -34.81 8.31 -34.11
N LYS A 161 -33.94 7.60 -33.39
CA LYS A 161 -33.53 6.22 -33.67
C LYS A 161 -33.74 5.34 -32.45
N ARG A 162 -34.09 4.07 -32.66
CA ARG A 162 -34.13 3.03 -31.63
C ARG A 162 -33.65 1.69 -32.18
N PHE A 163 -33.29 0.78 -31.27
CA PHE A 163 -32.81 -0.55 -31.63
C PHE A 163 -33.67 -1.61 -30.92
N THR A 164 -34.22 -2.56 -31.69
CA THR A 164 -34.97 -3.70 -31.16
C THR A 164 -34.23 -5.00 -31.48
N GLN A 165 -34.40 -6.04 -30.67
CA GLN A 165 -33.62 -7.28 -30.83
C GLN A 165 -34.52 -8.51 -30.91
N GLN A 166 -34.05 -9.51 -31.65
CA GLN A 166 -34.63 -10.84 -31.71
C GLN A 166 -33.54 -11.90 -31.51
N PHE A 167 -33.89 -13.01 -30.86
CA PHE A 167 -32.97 -14.08 -30.49
C PHE A 167 -33.51 -15.42 -30.96
N LEU A 168 -32.63 -16.32 -31.39
CA LEU A 168 -33.01 -17.68 -31.76
C LEU A 168 -33.37 -18.49 -30.51
N SER A 169 -34.61 -18.97 -30.44
CA SER A 169 -35.08 -19.86 -29.37
C SER A 169 -34.64 -21.30 -29.59
N ALA A 170 -34.68 -22.12 -28.53
CA ALA A 170 -34.45 -23.57 -28.62
C ALA A 170 -35.36 -24.29 -29.64
N ALA A 171 -36.52 -23.70 -29.97
CA ALA A 171 -37.46 -24.21 -30.97
C ALA A 171 -37.15 -23.75 -32.41
N GLY A 172 -35.99 -23.10 -32.65
CA GLY A 172 -35.56 -22.63 -33.97
C GLY A 172 -36.29 -21.39 -34.48
N ARG A 173 -37.01 -20.65 -33.62
CA ARG A 173 -37.74 -19.42 -33.98
C ARG A 173 -37.14 -18.18 -33.33
N PHE A 174 -37.17 -17.04 -34.02
CA PHE A 174 -36.75 -15.75 -33.46
C PHE A 174 -37.80 -15.18 -32.51
N VAL A 175 -37.38 -14.82 -31.29
CA VAL A 175 -38.22 -14.25 -30.21
C VAL A 175 -37.65 -12.92 -29.72
N SER A 176 -38.50 -11.98 -29.30
CA SER A 176 -38.06 -10.65 -28.83
C SER A 176 -37.46 -10.64 -27.42
N ARG A 177 -37.78 -11.65 -26.59
CA ARG A 177 -37.23 -11.82 -25.25
C ARG A 177 -35.99 -12.71 -25.31
N LYS A 178 -34.90 -12.28 -24.66
CA LYS A 178 -33.64 -13.03 -24.59
C LYS A 178 -33.86 -14.41 -23.93
N PRO A 179 -33.55 -15.53 -24.61
CA PRO A 179 -33.65 -16.87 -24.04
C PRO A 179 -32.68 -17.07 -22.87
N LYS A 180 -33.07 -17.91 -21.90
CA LYS A 180 -32.19 -18.31 -20.78
C LYS A 180 -31.01 -19.12 -21.32
N GLY A 181 -29.79 -18.77 -20.91
CA GLY A 181 -28.56 -19.41 -21.40
C GLY A 181 -28.15 -18.99 -22.82
N PHE A 182 -28.69 -17.89 -23.35
CA PHE A 182 -28.25 -17.36 -24.63
C PHE A 182 -26.78 -16.91 -24.56
N GLU A 183 -25.94 -17.53 -25.38
CA GLU A 183 -24.55 -17.16 -25.57
C GLU A 183 -24.44 -16.02 -26.60
N PRO A 184 -23.91 -14.84 -26.23
CA PRO A 184 -23.73 -13.75 -27.17
C PRO A 184 -22.63 -14.09 -28.18
N THR A 185 -22.71 -13.49 -29.38
CA THR A 185 -21.67 -13.56 -30.42
C THR A 185 -21.36 -12.16 -30.93
N LEU A 186 -20.25 -12.01 -31.65
CA LEU A 186 -19.84 -10.77 -32.29
C LEU A 186 -20.56 -10.58 -33.63
N TYR A 187 -20.81 -9.33 -34.01
CA TYR A 187 -21.28 -9.02 -35.35
C TYR A 187 -20.20 -9.43 -36.36
N ARG A 188 -20.53 -10.27 -37.34
CA ARG A 188 -19.57 -10.83 -38.30
C ARG A 188 -18.49 -11.74 -37.66
N ALA A 189 -18.82 -12.49 -36.60
CA ALA A 189 -17.87 -13.34 -35.87
C ALA A 189 -17.00 -14.27 -36.75
N GLY A 190 -17.56 -14.86 -37.83
CA GLY A 190 -16.77 -15.68 -38.76
C GLY A 190 -15.59 -14.91 -39.40
N SER A 191 -15.83 -13.67 -39.84
CA SER A 191 -14.77 -12.82 -40.42
C SER A 191 -13.69 -12.45 -39.40
N VAL A 192 -14.03 -12.35 -38.11
CA VAL A 192 -13.08 -12.10 -37.02
C VAL A 192 -12.14 -13.30 -36.86
N VAL A 193 -12.70 -14.51 -36.79
CA VAL A 193 -11.92 -15.76 -36.66
C VAL A 193 -10.99 -15.94 -37.87
N ASP A 194 -11.51 -15.74 -39.09
CA ASP A 194 -10.72 -15.86 -40.32
C ASP A 194 -9.57 -14.84 -40.37
N ALA A 195 -9.81 -13.61 -39.91
CA ALA A 195 -8.80 -12.56 -39.90
C ALA A 195 -7.69 -12.84 -38.90
N ILE A 196 -8.02 -13.28 -37.69
CA ILE A 196 -7.04 -13.66 -36.66
C ILE A 196 -6.20 -14.84 -37.14
N ALA A 197 -6.83 -15.87 -37.72
CA ALA A 197 -6.11 -17.00 -38.30
C ALA A 197 -5.17 -16.59 -39.45
N ALA A 198 -5.52 -15.55 -40.21
CA ALA A 198 -4.71 -14.99 -41.28
C ALA A 198 -3.70 -13.91 -40.82
N GLY A 199 -3.62 -13.59 -39.52
CA GLY A 199 -2.77 -12.54 -38.98
C GLY A 199 -3.14 -11.13 -39.46
N LYS A 200 -4.42 -10.87 -39.75
CA LYS A 200 -4.94 -9.55 -40.15
C LYS A 200 -5.55 -8.81 -38.96
N PRO A 201 -5.43 -7.47 -38.88
CA PRO A 201 -6.01 -6.70 -37.79
C PRO A 201 -7.54 -6.70 -37.84
N VAL A 202 -8.16 -6.79 -36.66
CA VAL A 202 -9.61 -6.73 -36.47
C VAL A 202 -9.99 -5.39 -35.84
N TRP A 203 -10.93 -4.69 -36.47
CA TRP A 203 -11.40 -3.37 -36.04
C TRP A 203 -12.67 -3.48 -35.20
N LEU A 204 -12.61 -3.10 -33.94
CA LEU A 204 -13.72 -3.13 -33.00
C LEU A 204 -14.34 -1.73 -32.86
N LEU A 205 -15.54 -1.56 -33.42
CA LEU A 205 -16.24 -0.27 -33.47
C LEU A 205 -17.42 -0.24 -32.48
N GLU A 206 -18.04 0.93 -32.28
CA GLU A 206 -19.18 1.06 -31.35
C GLU A 206 -20.49 0.51 -31.92
N GLY A 207 -20.83 0.86 -33.16
CA GLY A 207 -22.11 0.52 -33.78
C GLY A 207 -21.99 -0.35 -35.04
N GLU A 208 -23.05 -1.09 -35.37
CA GLU A 208 -23.08 -1.92 -36.58
C GLU A 208 -23.01 -1.11 -37.88
N LYS A 209 -23.50 0.14 -37.85
CA LYS A 209 -23.40 1.07 -38.98
C LYS A 209 -21.94 1.34 -39.33
N ASP A 210 -21.11 1.64 -38.33
CA ASP A 210 -19.69 1.93 -38.50
C ASP A 210 -18.94 0.69 -38.96
N VAL A 211 -19.32 -0.50 -38.46
CA VAL A 211 -18.78 -1.78 -38.93
C VAL A 211 -19.02 -1.96 -40.42
N ASP A 212 -20.24 -1.74 -40.88
CA ASP A 212 -20.55 -1.89 -42.30
C ASP A 212 -19.81 -0.87 -43.18
N ASN A 213 -19.60 0.35 -42.67
CA ASN A 213 -18.81 1.38 -43.36
C ASN A 213 -17.32 1.04 -43.42
N ALA A 214 -16.75 0.52 -42.33
CA ALA A 214 -15.38 0.01 -42.29
C ALA A 214 -15.17 -1.18 -43.22
N VAL A 215 -16.15 -2.09 -43.30
CA VAL A 215 -16.11 -3.23 -44.23
C VAL A 215 -16.18 -2.76 -45.68
N ALA A 216 -16.98 -1.73 -45.99
CA ALA A 216 -17.09 -1.19 -47.33
C ALA A 216 -15.77 -0.61 -47.86
N ILE A 217 -14.89 -0.14 -46.98
CA ILE A 217 -13.53 0.33 -47.32
C ILE A 217 -12.46 -0.75 -47.18
N GLY A 218 -12.85 -2.01 -46.97
CA GLY A 218 -11.97 -3.18 -47.00
C GLY A 218 -11.37 -3.60 -45.65
N LEU A 219 -11.85 -3.06 -44.52
CA LEU A 219 -11.41 -3.49 -43.19
C LEU A 219 -12.19 -4.72 -42.70
N VAL A 220 -11.56 -5.52 -41.85
CA VAL A 220 -12.28 -6.55 -41.07
C VAL A 220 -12.75 -5.90 -39.79
N ALA A 221 -14.04 -5.58 -39.69
CA ALA A 221 -14.62 -4.89 -38.54
C ALA A 221 -15.74 -5.68 -37.85
N THR A 222 -15.95 -5.42 -36.56
CA THR A 222 -16.95 -6.07 -35.70
C THR A 222 -17.43 -5.15 -34.56
N THR A 223 -18.53 -5.54 -33.91
CA THR A 223 -19.06 -4.93 -32.68
C THR A 223 -19.91 -5.93 -31.88
N ASN A 224 -20.30 -5.57 -30.66
CA ASN A 224 -21.26 -6.27 -29.82
C ASN A 224 -22.68 -5.70 -29.98
N ALA A 225 -23.69 -6.53 -29.74
CA ALA A 225 -25.06 -6.03 -29.60
C ALA A 225 -25.17 -5.14 -28.35
N GLN A 226 -26.08 -4.16 -28.38
CA GLN A 226 -26.37 -3.17 -27.30
C GLN A 226 -25.41 -1.97 -27.18
N GLY A 227 -24.50 -1.76 -28.14
CA GLY A 227 -23.68 -0.55 -28.22
C GLY A 227 -22.66 -0.41 -27.08
N SER A 228 -22.24 0.82 -26.82
CA SER A 228 -21.05 1.14 -26.00
C SER A 228 -21.14 0.89 -24.51
N GLY A 229 -22.35 0.81 -23.95
CA GLY A 229 -22.55 0.69 -22.50
C GLY A 229 -22.48 -0.72 -21.91
N SER A 230 -22.27 -1.79 -22.70
CA SER A 230 -22.34 -3.18 -22.20
C SER A 230 -21.66 -4.17 -23.14
N PHE A 231 -20.32 -4.30 -23.08
CA PHE A 231 -19.59 -5.35 -23.77
C PHE A 231 -19.53 -6.64 -22.91
N PRO A 232 -20.10 -7.78 -23.36
CA PRO A 232 -20.03 -9.01 -22.58
C PRO A 232 -18.62 -9.62 -22.56
N GLU A 233 -18.06 -9.87 -21.37
CA GLU A 233 -16.71 -10.46 -21.20
C GLU A 233 -16.52 -11.80 -21.92
N SER A 234 -17.59 -12.59 -22.06
CA SER A 234 -17.55 -13.88 -22.78
C SER A 234 -17.14 -13.74 -24.25
N LEU A 235 -17.24 -12.54 -24.84
CA LEU A 235 -16.82 -12.28 -26.22
C LEU A 235 -15.31 -12.04 -26.35
N ALA A 236 -14.61 -11.72 -25.25
CA ALA A 236 -13.17 -11.41 -25.28
C ALA A 236 -12.32 -12.56 -25.83
N ALA A 237 -12.71 -13.81 -25.53
CA ALA A 237 -12.01 -15.01 -25.99
C ALA A 237 -11.94 -15.14 -27.52
N MET A 238 -12.86 -14.52 -28.27
CA MET A 238 -12.82 -14.54 -29.75
C MET A 238 -11.69 -13.69 -30.34
N PHE A 239 -11.04 -12.84 -29.54
CA PHE A 239 -9.91 -12.00 -29.97
C PHE A 239 -8.53 -12.60 -29.61
N ALA A 240 -8.49 -13.82 -29.06
CA ALA A 240 -7.25 -14.44 -28.59
C ALA A 240 -6.17 -14.52 -29.68
N GLY A 241 -4.99 -13.95 -29.39
CA GLY A 241 -3.85 -13.89 -30.31
C GLY A 241 -4.00 -12.92 -31.50
N GLY A 242 -5.12 -12.20 -31.62
CA GLY A 242 -5.35 -11.23 -32.71
C GLY A 242 -4.81 -9.82 -32.43
N GLU A 243 -4.51 -9.07 -33.50
CA GLU A 243 -4.24 -7.62 -33.43
C GLU A 243 -5.59 -6.87 -33.48
N VAL A 244 -5.95 -6.15 -32.42
CA VAL A 244 -7.27 -5.50 -32.27
C VAL A 244 -7.14 -3.98 -32.27
N HIS A 245 -7.89 -3.33 -33.16
CA HIS A 245 -7.97 -1.87 -33.26
C HIS A 245 -9.33 -1.39 -32.78
N VAL A 246 -9.38 -0.76 -31.61
CA VAL A 246 -10.62 -0.21 -31.04
C VAL A 246 -10.76 1.25 -31.51
N VAL A 247 -11.84 1.56 -32.23
CA VAL A 247 -12.17 2.95 -32.59
C VAL A 247 -13.30 3.41 -31.68
N MET A 248 -13.06 4.50 -30.96
CA MET A 248 -14.00 5.10 -30.02
C MET A 248 -14.76 6.24 -30.71
N ASP A 249 -15.99 6.48 -30.27
CA ASP A 249 -16.70 7.72 -30.60
C ASP A 249 -16.08 8.88 -29.81
N ASN A 250 -16.11 10.09 -30.36
CA ASN A 250 -15.51 11.28 -29.75
C ASN A 250 -16.41 11.86 -28.64
N ASP A 251 -16.75 11.03 -27.66
CA ASP A 251 -17.54 11.40 -26.48
C ASP A 251 -17.17 10.59 -25.22
N VAL A 252 -17.74 10.97 -24.07
CA VAL A 252 -17.43 10.36 -22.77
C VAL A 252 -17.79 8.87 -22.72
N ALA A 253 -18.86 8.44 -23.40
CA ALA A 253 -19.26 7.04 -23.41
C ALA A 253 -18.28 6.20 -24.25
N GLY A 254 -17.80 6.75 -25.36
CA GLY A 254 -16.82 6.11 -26.21
C GLY A 254 -15.45 5.96 -25.55
N TYR A 255 -14.98 7.00 -24.87
CA TYR A 255 -13.71 6.91 -24.11
C TYR A 255 -13.78 5.84 -23.01
N LYS A 256 -14.88 5.79 -22.24
CA LYS A 256 -15.10 4.76 -21.21
C LYS A 256 -15.08 3.36 -21.79
N ARG A 257 -15.75 3.18 -22.94
CA ARG A 257 -15.78 1.90 -23.65
C ARG A 257 -14.38 1.49 -24.10
N GLY A 258 -13.60 2.42 -24.65
CA GLY A 258 -12.23 2.16 -25.08
C GLY A 258 -11.31 1.71 -23.96
N VAL A 259 -11.35 2.38 -22.80
CA VAL A 259 -10.60 1.98 -21.60
C VAL A 259 -10.97 0.56 -21.16
N HIS A 260 -12.28 0.29 -21.03
CA HIS A 260 -12.77 -1.03 -20.63
C HIS A 260 -12.33 -2.14 -21.60
N LEU A 261 -12.46 -1.92 -22.91
CA LEU A 261 -12.06 -2.89 -23.94
C LEU A 261 -10.55 -3.11 -23.96
N HIS A 262 -9.75 -2.05 -23.77
CA HIS A 262 -8.30 -2.17 -23.69
C HIS A 262 -7.89 -3.07 -22.53
N GLU A 263 -8.42 -2.82 -21.33
CA GLU A 263 -8.13 -3.61 -20.12
C GLU A 263 -8.59 -5.07 -20.26
N LEU A 264 -9.78 -5.30 -20.84
CA LEU A 264 -10.33 -6.64 -21.04
C LEU A 264 -9.56 -7.46 -22.08
N LEU A 265 -9.09 -6.84 -23.17
CA LEU A 265 -8.48 -7.55 -24.30
C LEU A 265 -6.96 -7.69 -24.20
N THR A 266 -6.27 -6.77 -23.50
CA THR A 266 -4.78 -6.80 -23.36
C THR A 266 -4.23 -8.14 -22.89
N PRO A 267 -4.84 -8.87 -21.93
CA PRO A 267 -4.32 -10.16 -21.48
C PRO A 267 -4.48 -11.31 -22.49
N ILE A 268 -5.28 -11.13 -23.55
CA ILE A 268 -5.76 -12.22 -24.43
C ILE A 268 -5.37 -11.99 -25.91
N ALA A 269 -5.47 -10.75 -26.39
CA ALA A 269 -5.07 -10.34 -27.74
C ALA A 269 -3.52 -10.25 -27.86
N SER A 270 -3.00 -10.29 -29.09
CA SER A 270 -1.55 -10.11 -29.32
C SER A 270 -1.13 -8.63 -29.30
N ASP A 271 -2.03 -7.73 -29.70
CA ASP A 271 -1.86 -6.27 -29.60
C ASP A 271 -3.25 -5.59 -29.55
N VAL A 272 -3.38 -4.50 -28.80
CA VAL A 272 -4.62 -3.72 -28.69
C VAL A 272 -4.29 -2.24 -28.85
N ARG A 273 -4.89 -1.57 -29.84
CA ARG A 273 -4.65 -0.15 -30.13
C ARG A 273 -5.95 0.65 -30.08
N LEU A 274 -5.90 1.83 -29.48
CA LEU A 274 -7.03 2.77 -29.39
C LEU A 274 -6.92 3.85 -30.46
N TRP A 275 -8.05 4.20 -31.07
CA TRP A 275 -8.16 5.17 -32.15
C TRP A 275 -9.34 6.11 -31.95
N LEU A 276 -9.20 7.36 -32.42
CA LEU A 276 -10.30 8.32 -32.57
C LEU A 276 -10.43 8.82 -34.01
N PRO A 277 -11.65 9.23 -34.41
CA PRO A 277 -11.85 10.10 -35.55
C PRO A 277 -10.96 11.36 -35.51
N ALA A 278 -10.38 11.71 -36.66
CA ALA A 278 -9.70 13.00 -36.86
C ALA A 278 -10.64 14.20 -36.71
N VAL A 279 -11.95 14.00 -36.92
CA VAL A 279 -12.97 15.03 -36.82
C VAL A 279 -13.15 15.41 -35.34
N GLU A 280 -12.86 16.66 -35.00
CA GLU A 280 -12.88 17.18 -33.62
C GLU A 280 -14.27 17.65 -33.15
N VAL A 281 -15.33 17.15 -33.77
CA VAL A 281 -16.72 17.46 -33.38
C VAL A 281 -17.15 16.50 -32.26
N ASP A 282 -17.89 17.03 -31.28
CA ASP A 282 -18.47 16.23 -30.20
C ASP A 282 -19.34 15.09 -30.78
N LYS A 283 -19.14 13.87 -30.29
CA LYS A 283 -19.83 12.63 -30.74
C LYS A 283 -19.53 12.20 -32.18
N ALA A 284 -18.45 12.68 -32.78
CA ALA A 284 -18.00 12.17 -34.07
C ALA A 284 -17.71 10.67 -33.98
N ASP A 285 -18.26 9.89 -34.90
CA ASP A 285 -18.03 8.45 -35.05
C ASP A 285 -17.14 8.13 -36.27
N LEU A 286 -16.88 6.84 -36.53
CA LEU A 286 -16.10 6.45 -37.72
C LEU A 286 -16.83 6.82 -39.02
N THR A 287 -18.15 6.79 -39.04
CA THR A 287 -18.91 7.21 -40.23
C THR A 287 -18.67 8.69 -40.52
N ASP A 288 -18.73 9.56 -39.51
CA ASP A 288 -18.49 10.99 -39.67
C ASP A 288 -17.05 11.26 -40.17
N HIS A 289 -16.08 10.47 -39.69
CA HIS A 289 -14.70 10.51 -40.19
C HIS A 289 -14.61 10.24 -41.69
N LEU A 290 -15.27 9.18 -42.17
CA LEU A 290 -15.27 8.79 -43.58
C LEU A 290 -16.07 9.77 -44.44
N GLU A 291 -17.21 10.27 -43.95
CA GLU A 291 -18.03 11.27 -44.63
C GLU A 291 -17.32 12.62 -44.77
N ALA A 292 -16.43 12.97 -43.82
CA ALA A 292 -15.55 14.13 -43.91
C ALA A 292 -14.39 13.95 -44.91
N GLY A 293 -14.28 12.80 -45.58
CA GLY A 293 -13.25 12.50 -46.59
C GLY A 293 -11.93 11.99 -46.02
N HIS A 294 -11.86 11.69 -44.72
CA HIS A 294 -10.69 11.07 -44.11
C HIS A 294 -10.67 9.56 -44.33
N GLY A 295 -9.46 9.00 -44.47
CA GLY A 295 -9.24 7.57 -44.55
C GLY A 295 -8.76 6.98 -43.24
N VAL A 296 -8.68 5.64 -43.16
CA VAL A 296 -8.22 4.89 -41.97
C VAL A 296 -6.85 5.36 -41.45
N LYS A 297 -5.98 5.86 -42.34
CA LYS A 297 -4.64 6.37 -41.99
C LYS A 297 -4.67 7.69 -41.22
N ASP A 298 -5.79 8.41 -41.30
CA ASP A 298 -5.99 9.70 -40.65
C ASP A 298 -6.57 9.54 -39.23
N LEU A 299 -6.91 8.31 -38.80
CA LEU A 299 -7.34 8.04 -37.43
C LEU A 299 -6.22 8.42 -36.44
N VAL A 300 -6.61 9.04 -35.34
CA VAL A 300 -5.69 9.54 -34.32
C VAL A 300 -5.45 8.44 -33.29
N PRO A 301 -4.20 7.93 -33.14
CA PRO A 301 -3.88 6.93 -32.12
C PRO A 301 -3.90 7.56 -30.72
N LEU A 302 -4.34 6.81 -29.72
CA LEU A 302 -4.34 7.22 -28.32
C LEU A 302 -3.75 6.14 -27.40
N SER A 303 -3.16 6.59 -26.30
CA SER A 303 -2.84 5.70 -25.18
C SER A 303 -4.09 5.43 -24.33
N VAL A 304 -4.07 4.35 -23.55
CA VAL A 304 -5.14 4.10 -22.55
C VAL A 304 -5.20 5.22 -21.50
N ASP A 305 -4.06 5.83 -21.19
CA ASP A 305 -4.00 6.96 -20.26
C ASP A 305 -4.69 8.20 -20.86
N ASP A 306 -4.48 8.50 -22.15
CA ASP A 306 -5.21 9.56 -22.85
C ASP A 306 -6.73 9.35 -22.72
N ALA A 307 -7.20 8.14 -23.01
CA ALA A 307 -8.62 7.81 -22.91
C ALA A 307 -9.14 7.98 -21.47
N LYS A 308 -8.39 7.54 -20.44
CA LYS A 308 -8.75 7.75 -19.03
C LYS A 308 -8.86 9.23 -18.67
N MET A 309 -7.94 10.05 -19.16
CA MET A 309 -7.96 11.49 -18.91
C MET A 309 -9.12 12.18 -19.65
N MET A 310 -9.44 11.75 -20.88
CA MET A 310 -10.58 12.25 -21.63
C MET A 310 -11.93 11.89 -20.96
N VAL A 311 -12.02 10.71 -20.32
CA VAL A 311 -13.17 10.35 -19.47
C VAL A 311 -13.32 11.33 -18.32
N ALA A 312 -12.25 11.54 -17.52
CA ALA A 312 -12.30 12.41 -16.35
C ALA A 312 -12.62 13.87 -16.71
N ALA A 313 -12.03 14.42 -17.79
CA ALA A 313 -12.38 15.75 -18.30
C ALA A 313 -13.85 15.84 -18.74
N GLY A 314 -14.36 14.80 -19.41
CA GLY A 314 -15.75 14.70 -19.82
C GLY A 314 -16.74 14.67 -18.65
N GLU A 315 -16.43 13.91 -17.61
CA GLU A 315 -17.23 13.86 -16.38
C GLU A 315 -17.17 15.18 -15.62
N ALA A 316 -16.00 15.83 -15.56
CA ALA A 316 -15.83 17.15 -14.98
C ALA A 316 -16.75 18.19 -15.63
N ARG A 317 -16.79 18.24 -16.98
CA ARG A 317 -17.70 19.15 -17.73
C ARG A 317 -19.17 18.95 -17.33
N GLN A 318 -19.61 17.71 -17.16
CA GLN A 318 -20.98 17.42 -16.75
C GLN A 318 -21.24 17.84 -15.29
N MET A 319 -20.26 17.68 -14.42
CA MET A 319 -20.37 18.06 -13.01
C MET A 319 -20.40 19.58 -12.82
N VAL A 320 -19.59 20.33 -13.58
CA VAL A 320 -19.57 21.81 -13.58
C VAL A 320 -20.97 22.38 -13.80
N LYS A 321 -21.69 21.90 -14.82
CA LYS A 321 -23.07 22.32 -15.10
C LYS A 321 -23.99 22.13 -13.89
N ARG A 322 -23.83 21.01 -13.17
CA ARG A 322 -24.63 20.70 -11.97
C ARG A 322 -24.24 21.58 -10.78
N ILE A 323 -22.96 21.92 -10.61
CA ILE A 323 -22.46 22.83 -9.56
C ILE A 323 -22.98 24.25 -9.79
N GLU A 324 -22.96 24.75 -11.03
CA GLU A 324 -23.50 26.06 -11.36
C GLU A 324 -25.02 26.15 -11.08
N VAL A 325 -25.77 25.08 -11.34
CA VAL A 325 -27.19 25.03 -10.95
C VAL A 325 -27.33 25.20 -9.44
N CYS A 326 -26.48 24.58 -8.63
CA CYS A 326 -26.51 24.76 -7.17
C CYS A 326 -26.26 26.22 -6.79
N LYS A 327 -25.25 26.89 -7.37
CA LYS A 327 -24.99 28.33 -7.13
C LYS A 327 -26.19 29.21 -7.51
N ARG A 328 -26.83 28.96 -8.66
CA ARG A 328 -28.04 29.69 -9.06
C ARG A 328 -29.17 29.51 -8.04
N GLU A 329 -29.32 28.30 -7.49
CA GLU A 329 -30.28 28.04 -6.41
C GLU A 329 -29.90 28.77 -5.12
N VAL A 330 -28.63 28.81 -4.73
CA VAL A 330 -28.20 29.61 -3.56
C VAL A 330 -28.63 31.07 -3.71
N ILE A 331 -28.32 31.69 -4.86
CA ILE A 331 -28.69 33.07 -5.15
C ILE A 331 -30.22 33.26 -5.06
N ALA A 332 -30.99 32.37 -5.69
CA ALA A 332 -32.45 32.47 -5.71
C ALA A 332 -33.09 32.26 -4.33
N GLN A 333 -32.52 31.40 -3.48
CA GLN A 333 -32.98 31.19 -2.11
C GLN A 333 -32.69 32.40 -1.22
N VAL A 334 -31.48 32.98 -1.32
CA VAL A 334 -31.07 34.15 -0.54
C VAL A 334 -31.88 35.39 -0.93
N LEU A 335 -32.10 35.62 -2.23
CA LEU A 335 -32.90 36.76 -2.74
C LEU A 335 -34.39 36.72 -2.37
N ARG A 336 -34.90 35.59 -1.88
CA ARG A 336 -36.30 35.48 -1.45
C ARG A 336 -36.59 36.25 -0.14
N GLU A 337 -35.55 36.55 0.65
CA GLU A 337 -35.65 37.24 1.95
C GLU A 337 -36.70 36.60 2.91
N ALA A 338 -36.91 35.29 2.81
CA ALA A 338 -37.74 34.53 3.73
C ALA A 338 -36.96 34.17 5.00
N GLU A 339 -37.66 33.80 6.08
CA GLU A 339 -37.05 33.46 7.37
C GLU A 339 -36.04 32.29 7.27
N ASP A 340 -36.20 31.42 6.26
CA ASP A 340 -35.35 30.26 5.97
C ASP A 340 -34.36 30.47 4.80
N SER A 341 -34.29 31.66 4.20
CA SER A 341 -33.52 31.94 2.98
C SER A 341 -32.03 31.62 3.07
N THR A 342 -31.35 32.02 4.15
CA THR A 342 -29.92 31.75 4.37
C THR A 342 -29.65 30.27 4.65
N THR A 343 -30.52 29.62 5.44
CA THR A 343 -30.45 28.17 5.72
C THR A 343 -30.64 27.36 4.44
N ASN A 344 -31.60 27.73 3.60
CA ASN A 344 -31.86 27.07 2.33
C ASN A 344 -30.70 27.29 1.33
N GLY A 345 -30.16 28.50 1.29
CA GLY A 345 -28.94 28.81 0.54
C GLY A 345 -27.76 27.94 0.98
N HIS A 346 -27.56 27.75 2.28
CA HIS A 346 -26.50 26.90 2.81
C HIS A 346 -26.64 25.43 2.39
N LEU A 347 -27.85 24.88 2.38
CA LEU A 347 -28.07 23.49 1.95
C LEU A 347 -27.74 23.28 0.46
N TRP A 348 -28.05 24.26 -0.39
CA TRP A 348 -27.64 24.24 -1.79
C TRP A 348 -26.12 24.44 -1.98
N ALA A 349 -25.47 25.23 -1.11
CA ALA A 349 -24.02 25.38 -1.10
C ALA A 349 -23.30 24.09 -0.66
N GLN A 350 -23.80 23.39 0.38
CA GLN A 350 -23.31 22.06 0.79
C GLN A 350 -23.44 21.02 -0.33
N GLU A 351 -24.51 21.12 -1.10
CA GLU A 351 -24.76 20.23 -2.21
C GLU A 351 -23.86 20.54 -3.42
N ALA A 352 -23.49 21.81 -3.63
CA ALA A 352 -22.45 22.22 -4.57
C ALA A 352 -21.08 21.63 -4.17
N LEU A 353 -20.73 21.72 -2.88
CA LEU A 353 -19.50 21.15 -2.32
C LEU A 353 -19.42 19.64 -2.54
N LYS A 354 -20.47 18.88 -2.19
CA LYS A 354 -20.48 17.41 -2.41
C LYS A 354 -20.25 17.01 -3.86
N ARG A 355 -20.75 17.81 -4.80
CA ARG A 355 -20.54 17.57 -6.24
C ARG A 355 -19.10 17.88 -6.64
N TRP A 356 -18.51 18.92 -6.07
CA TRP A 356 -17.11 19.25 -6.27
C TRP A 356 -16.16 18.24 -5.60
N GLU A 357 -16.48 17.74 -4.40
CA GLU A 357 -15.70 16.68 -3.72
C GLU A 357 -15.64 15.40 -4.58
N ARG A 358 -16.74 15.01 -5.24
CA ARG A 358 -16.73 13.90 -6.21
C ARG A 358 -15.82 14.18 -7.42
N LEU A 359 -15.75 15.43 -7.87
CA LEU A 359 -14.82 15.83 -8.93
C LEU A 359 -13.36 15.76 -8.43
N TYR A 360 -13.13 16.15 -7.18
CA TYR A 360 -11.84 16.04 -6.52
C TYR A 360 -11.39 14.58 -6.34
N GLU A 361 -12.30 13.66 -6.04
CA GLU A 361 -12.02 12.22 -5.94
C GLU A 361 -11.66 11.57 -7.29
N LEU A 362 -12.10 12.12 -8.42
CA LEU A 362 -11.72 11.67 -9.77
C LEU A 362 -10.23 11.92 -10.10
N SER A 363 -9.47 12.59 -9.21
CA SER A 363 -8.06 12.95 -9.38
C SER A 363 -7.05 11.78 -9.28
N ASN A 364 -7.48 10.54 -9.06
CA ASN A 364 -6.61 9.35 -8.98
C ASN A 364 -6.01 8.90 -10.33
N VAL A 365 -5.95 9.79 -11.32
CA VAL A 365 -5.31 9.53 -12.62
C VAL A 365 -3.84 9.97 -12.52
N PRO A 366 -2.86 9.10 -12.87
CA PRO A 366 -1.43 9.34 -12.60
C PRO A 366 -0.91 10.68 -13.13
N ALA A 367 -0.19 11.40 -12.26
CA ALA A 367 0.21 12.79 -12.44
C ALA A 367 1.34 13.05 -13.46
N SER A 368 1.78 12.08 -14.27
CA SER A 368 2.94 12.25 -15.17
C SER A 368 2.52 12.79 -16.55
N PRO A 369 2.89 14.04 -16.92
CA PRO A 369 2.59 14.59 -18.25
C PRO A 369 3.33 13.90 -19.39
N LYS A 370 4.32 13.04 -19.09
CA LYS A 370 5.26 12.48 -20.07
C LYS A 370 4.70 11.34 -20.95
N GLY A 371 3.47 10.90 -20.68
CA GLY A 371 2.82 9.80 -21.41
C GLY A 371 1.62 10.20 -22.29
N TYR A 372 1.11 11.44 -22.15
CA TYR A 372 -0.10 11.86 -22.85
C TYR A 372 0.18 12.36 -24.26
N SER A 373 -0.71 12.03 -25.20
CA SER A 373 -0.77 12.70 -26.50
C SER A 373 -1.25 14.16 -26.34
N ARG A 374 -1.21 14.93 -27.44
CA ARG A 374 -1.75 16.31 -27.47
C ARG A 374 -3.18 16.40 -26.92
N ARG A 375 -4.02 15.38 -27.17
CA ARG A 375 -5.41 15.34 -26.68
C ARG A 375 -5.48 15.02 -25.19
N GLY A 376 -4.72 14.03 -24.71
CA GLY A 376 -4.66 13.72 -23.27
C GLY A 376 -4.13 14.89 -22.44
N ALA A 377 -3.09 15.58 -22.92
CA ALA A 377 -2.54 16.76 -22.27
C ALA A 377 -3.55 17.93 -22.24
N ALA A 378 -4.29 18.16 -23.32
CA ALA A 378 -5.35 19.16 -23.36
C ALA A 378 -6.51 18.82 -22.40
N SER A 379 -6.89 17.54 -22.29
CA SER A 379 -7.91 17.09 -21.35
C SER A 379 -7.45 17.16 -19.89
N LEU A 380 -6.17 16.91 -19.60
CA LEU A 380 -5.60 17.09 -18.25
C LEU A 380 -5.65 18.56 -17.83
N GLU A 381 -5.24 19.47 -18.72
CA GLU A 381 -5.29 20.91 -18.48
C GLU A 381 -6.73 21.39 -18.28
N GLU A 382 -7.64 20.95 -19.15
CA GLU A 382 -9.07 21.24 -19.03
C GLU A 382 -9.63 20.72 -17.69
N PHE A 383 -9.31 19.49 -17.30
CA PHE A 383 -9.78 18.92 -16.03
C PHE A 383 -9.28 19.72 -14.82
N ARG A 384 -7.99 20.09 -14.79
CA ARG A 384 -7.41 20.91 -13.72
C ARG A 384 -8.08 22.28 -13.63
N LYS A 385 -8.27 22.92 -14.79
CA LYS A 385 -8.97 24.20 -14.87
C LYS A 385 -10.40 24.09 -14.36
N LEU A 386 -11.18 23.13 -14.85
CA LEU A 386 -12.56 22.92 -14.41
C LEU A 386 -12.64 22.61 -12.91
N ARG A 387 -11.69 21.85 -12.35
CA ARG A 387 -11.61 21.57 -10.91
C ARG A 387 -11.41 22.84 -10.08
N SER A 388 -10.48 23.69 -10.51
CA SER A 388 -10.16 24.93 -9.81
C SER A 388 -11.26 25.99 -9.98
N ASP A 389 -11.76 26.20 -11.22
CA ASP A 389 -12.87 27.12 -11.53
C ASP A 389 -14.12 26.76 -10.72
N THR A 390 -14.44 25.47 -10.58
CA THR A 390 -15.61 25.04 -9.80
C THR A 390 -15.40 25.12 -8.29
N ALA A 391 -14.16 25.04 -7.78
CA ALA A 391 -13.87 25.30 -6.37
C ALA A 391 -14.23 26.76 -6.02
N ALA A 392 -13.83 27.71 -6.87
CA ALA A 392 -14.20 29.12 -6.71
C ALA A 392 -15.73 29.34 -6.75
N VAL A 393 -16.45 28.65 -7.64
CA VAL A 393 -17.92 28.69 -7.69
C VAL A 393 -18.56 28.18 -6.38
N VAL A 394 -17.99 27.13 -5.77
CA VAL A 394 -18.46 26.61 -4.47
C VAL A 394 -18.16 27.59 -3.35
N VAL A 395 -16.94 28.17 -3.30
CA VAL A 395 -16.58 29.18 -2.29
C VAL A 395 -17.50 30.39 -2.38
N GLU A 396 -17.78 30.87 -3.60
CA GLU A 396 -18.71 31.97 -3.83
C GLU A 396 -20.14 31.61 -3.44
N ALA A 397 -20.60 30.39 -3.69
CA ALA A 397 -21.91 29.93 -3.26
C ALA A 397 -22.03 29.92 -1.72
N TYR A 398 -21.01 29.48 -1.00
CA TYR A 398 -20.97 29.58 0.47
C TYR A 398 -20.99 31.02 0.96
N ALA A 399 -20.22 31.90 0.32
CA ALA A 399 -20.20 33.33 0.65
C ALA A 399 -21.56 34.01 0.43
N ILE A 400 -22.26 33.70 -0.67
CA ILE A 400 -23.62 34.20 -0.97
C ILE A 400 -24.62 33.69 0.08
N ALA A 401 -24.46 32.45 0.55
CA ALA A 401 -25.28 31.89 1.62
C ALA A 401 -24.96 32.47 3.01
N GLU A 402 -23.94 33.33 3.14
CA GLU A 402 -23.43 33.88 4.40
C GLU A 402 -22.78 32.84 5.33
N PHE A 403 -22.16 31.79 4.77
CA PHE A 403 -21.41 30.77 5.50
C PHE A 403 -19.95 30.67 5.02
N PRO A 404 -18.98 30.36 5.91
CA PRO A 404 -17.61 30.09 5.48
C PRO A 404 -17.54 28.75 4.73
N ALA A 405 -16.90 28.75 3.57
CA ALA A 405 -16.58 27.51 2.85
C ALA A 405 -15.52 26.67 3.61
N PRO A 406 -15.55 25.33 3.52
CA PRO A 406 -14.51 24.49 4.13
C PRO A 406 -13.09 24.82 3.62
N ALA A 407 -12.06 24.58 4.45
CA ALA A 407 -10.67 24.92 4.11
C ALA A 407 -10.21 24.25 2.81
N HIS A 408 -10.40 22.94 2.67
CA HIS A 408 -9.91 22.20 1.50
C HIS A 408 -10.47 22.69 0.14
N VAL A 409 -11.69 23.24 0.07
CA VAL A 409 -12.22 23.84 -1.17
C VAL A 409 -11.75 25.28 -1.35
N ARG A 410 -11.50 26.01 -0.24
CA ARG A 410 -10.89 27.34 -0.27
C ARG A 410 -9.45 27.28 -0.72
N ASP A 411 -8.66 26.33 -0.24
CA ASP A 411 -7.25 26.17 -0.60
C ASP A 411 -7.11 25.94 -2.12
N VAL A 412 -7.95 25.08 -2.72
CA VAL A 412 -7.96 24.86 -4.18
C VAL A 412 -8.51 26.06 -4.97
N ALA A 413 -9.41 26.86 -4.39
CA ALA A 413 -9.85 28.11 -5.00
C ALA A 413 -8.79 29.22 -4.88
N ASP A 414 -8.01 29.21 -3.80
CA ASP A 414 -6.95 30.18 -3.51
C ASP A 414 -5.66 29.88 -4.30
N GLU A 415 -5.43 28.62 -4.70
CA GLU A 415 -4.44 28.26 -5.74
C GLU A 415 -4.64 29.09 -7.04
N LEU A 416 -5.89 29.49 -7.35
CA LEU A 416 -6.25 30.38 -8.46
C LEU A 416 -6.07 31.88 -8.10
N ALA A 417 -6.20 32.25 -6.82
CA ALA A 417 -6.05 33.63 -6.34
C ALA A 417 -4.58 34.08 -6.27
N GLU A 418 -3.63 33.16 -6.05
CA GLU A 418 -2.20 33.45 -6.16
C GLU A 418 -1.73 33.71 -7.61
N GLU A 419 -2.56 33.42 -8.62
CA GLU A 419 -2.31 33.82 -10.02
C GLU A 419 -2.84 35.23 -10.38
N ILE A 420 -3.51 35.95 -9.47
CA ILE A 420 -3.88 37.36 -9.68
C ILE A 420 -3.18 38.29 -8.70
N PRO A 421 -1.96 38.76 -9.01
CA PRO A 421 -1.55 40.06 -8.53
C PRO A 421 -2.27 41.12 -9.38
N VAL A 422 -3.38 41.66 -8.88
CA VAL A 422 -3.79 43.04 -9.25
C VAL A 422 -2.76 43.98 -8.63
N SER A 423 -1.64 44.12 -9.33
CA SER A 423 -0.76 45.28 -9.19
C SER A 423 -1.32 46.36 -10.13
N THR A 424 -2.06 47.30 -9.57
CA THR A 424 -2.37 48.62 -10.16
C THR A 424 -1.11 49.47 -10.27
N ALA A 425 -0.15 48.99 -11.06
CA ALA A 425 0.97 49.75 -11.57
C ALA A 425 1.32 49.18 -12.94
N GLU A 426 0.96 49.92 -13.99
CA GLU A 426 1.34 49.61 -15.36
C GLU A 426 2.85 49.37 -15.49
N ARG A 427 3.25 48.11 -15.62
CA ARG A 427 4.47 47.73 -16.35
C ARG A 427 4.19 46.51 -17.20
N ARG A 428 3.66 46.78 -18.39
CA ARG A 428 3.71 45.88 -19.54
C ARG A 428 5.18 45.53 -19.83
N PHE A 429 5.62 44.33 -19.46
CA PHE A 429 6.81 43.73 -20.05
C PHE A 429 6.39 43.02 -21.34
N TYR A 430 6.27 43.80 -22.41
CA TYR A 430 6.30 43.24 -23.76
C TYR A 430 7.70 42.68 -24.03
N GLY A 431 7.78 41.62 -24.84
CA GLY A 431 8.98 40.92 -25.31
C GLY A 431 9.95 41.76 -26.14
N HIS A 432 10.27 42.97 -25.69
CA HIS A 432 11.38 43.76 -26.19
C HIS A 432 12.24 44.14 -24.98
N ASP A 433 13.35 43.43 -24.80
CA ASP A 433 14.45 43.97 -24.01
C ASP A 433 15.05 45.15 -24.80
N LYS A 434 14.41 46.32 -24.65
CA LYS A 434 15.01 47.63 -24.92
C LYS A 434 15.48 48.21 -23.59
N SER A 435 16.14 47.43 -22.74
CA SER A 435 17.01 48.02 -21.73
C SER A 435 18.32 48.42 -22.41
N THR A 436 18.70 49.67 -22.22
CA THR A 436 19.98 50.21 -22.63
C THR A 436 21.09 49.38 -22.00
N ASP A 437 21.95 48.82 -22.84
CA ASP A 437 23.14 48.04 -22.48
C ASP A 437 24.04 48.81 -21.48
N TYR A 438 23.83 48.62 -20.17
CA TYR A 438 24.76 49.07 -19.14
C TYR A 438 25.32 47.87 -18.37
N TYR A 439 26.47 47.37 -18.84
CA TYR A 439 27.21 46.29 -18.20
C TYR A 439 28.13 46.86 -17.12
N GLY A 440 27.64 46.94 -15.89
CA GLY A 440 28.46 47.32 -14.74
C GLY A 440 29.56 46.28 -14.49
N VAL A 441 30.80 46.61 -14.84
CA VAL A 441 31.99 45.80 -14.51
C VAL A 441 32.34 46.06 -13.04
N VAL A 442 32.19 45.03 -12.19
CA VAL A 442 32.83 45.01 -10.85
C VAL A 442 34.16 44.29 -11.00
N PRO A 443 35.32 44.96 -10.85
CA PRO A 443 36.62 44.31 -10.99
C PRO A 443 36.82 43.25 -9.89
N GLY A 444 37.08 41.99 -10.27
CA GLY A 444 37.56 40.94 -9.35
C GLY A 444 36.71 39.67 -9.22
N HIS A 445 35.48 39.62 -9.77
CA HIS A 445 34.66 38.41 -9.71
C HIS A 445 34.43 37.80 -11.10
N ASN A 446 35.20 36.76 -11.42
CA ASN A 446 35.10 35.99 -12.67
C ASN A 446 33.91 35.00 -12.63
N ARG A 447 32.73 35.42 -12.15
CA ARG A 447 31.53 34.57 -12.08
C ARG A 447 30.85 34.61 -13.45
N ALA A 448 30.74 33.45 -14.11
CA ALA A 448 29.96 33.34 -15.34
C ALA A 448 28.52 33.78 -15.11
N ILE A 449 28.02 34.72 -15.93
CA ILE A 449 26.66 35.25 -15.87
C ILE A 449 25.83 34.58 -16.97
N PHE A 450 24.63 34.10 -16.64
CA PHE A 450 23.70 33.52 -17.62
C PHE A 450 22.49 34.44 -17.81
N ARG A 451 22.05 34.60 -19.06
CA ARG A 451 20.85 35.38 -19.43
C ARG A 451 20.15 34.75 -20.62
N VAL A 452 18.87 35.08 -20.80
CA VAL A 452 18.13 34.77 -22.02
C VAL A 452 18.27 35.95 -22.99
N LYS A 453 18.78 35.69 -24.20
CA LYS A 453 18.96 36.69 -25.25
C LYS A 453 18.53 36.10 -26.59
N HIS A 454 17.68 36.81 -27.33
CA HIS A 454 17.13 36.36 -28.62
C HIS A 454 16.57 34.92 -28.60
N GLY A 455 15.84 34.58 -27.55
CA GLY A 455 15.24 33.25 -27.39
C GLY A 455 16.22 32.12 -27.03
N GLU A 456 17.47 32.44 -26.68
CA GLU A 456 18.50 31.46 -26.30
C GLU A 456 19.05 31.76 -24.92
N THR A 457 19.43 30.72 -24.18
CA THR A 457 20.20 30.87 -22.94
C THR A 457 21.67 31.02 -23.28
N VAL A 458 22.24 32.18 -22.98
CA VAL A 458 23.63 32.52 -23.27
C VAL A 458 24.43 32.70 -21.98
N ARG A 459 25.69 32.25 -22.03
CA ARG A 459 26.71 32.56 -21.04
C ARG A 459 27.47 33.81 -21.48
N ILE A 460 27.52 34.81 -20.62
CA ILE A 460 28.26 36.06 -20.85
C ILE A 460 29.67 35.89 -20.29
N ARG A 461 30.67 36.09 -21.14
CA ARG A 461 32.09 36.23 -20.78
C ARG A 461 32.56 37.62 -21.20
N PHE A 462 33.59 38.15 -20.56
CA PHE A 462 34.20 39.41 -20.99
C PHE A 462 35.57 39.11 -21.60
N ASP A 463 35.90 39.75 -22.72
CA ASP A 463 37.24 39.67 -23.28
C ASP A 463 38.23 40.61 -22.55
N SER A 464 39.50 40.60 -22.96
CA SER A 464 40.56 41.42 -22.37
C SER A 464 40.31 42.92 -22.44
N ASP A 465 39.44 43.36 -23.37
CA ASP A 465 39.07 44.76 -23.56
C ASP A 465 37.76 45.12 -22.81
N GLY A 466 37.22 44.17 -22.03
CA GLY A 466 35.98 44.34 -21.26
C GLY A 466 34.71 44.25 -22.11
N LYS A 467 34.77 43.77 -23.36
CA LYS A 467 33.57 43.58 -24.20
C LYS A 467 32.90 42.24 -23.89
N PRO A 468 31.56 42.19 -23.80
CA PRO A 468 30.84 40.95 -23.56
C PRO A 468 30.84 40.05 -24.82
N ARG A 469 31.31 38.82 -24.65
CA ARG A 469 31.10 37.67 -25.54
C ARG A 469 29.97 36.80 -25.01
N PHE A 470 29.10 36.37 -25.91
CA PHE A 470 27.95 35.52 -25.61
C PHE A 470 28.23 34.14 -26.20
N ASP A 471 28.24 33.10 -25.36
CA ASP A 471 28.24 31.71 -25.83
C ASP A 471 26.85 31.14 -25.63
N THR A 472 26.22 30.61 -26.68
CA THR A 472 24.98 29.86 -26.55
C THR A 472 25.23 28.61 -25.73
N VAL A 473 24.44 28.43 -24.67
CA VAL A 473 24.45 27.25 -23.80
C VAL A 473 23.29 26.33 -24.18
N MET A 474 22.13 26.92 -24.45
CA MET A 474 20.90 26.21 -24.75
C MET A 474 20.07 26.97 -25.79
N GLU A 475 19.55 26.25 -26.78
CA GLU A 475 18.55 26.74 -27.73
C GLU A 475 17.19 26.76 -27.03
N GLY A 476 16.74 27.95 -26.62
CA GLY A 476 15.63 28.12 -25.68
C GLY A 476 16.08 28.49 -24.27
N TRP A 477 15.13 28.57 -23.35
CA TRP A 477 15.39 28.81 -21.93
C TRP A 477 14.53 27.95 -21.03
N GLY A 478 15.06 27.64 -19.85
CA GLY A 478 14.35 26.96 -18.78
C GLY A 478 14.04 27.92 -17.64
N GLN A 479 12.86 27.78 -17.05
CA GLN A 479 12.47 28.35 -15.78
C GLN A 479 12.20 27.21 -14.81
N VAL A 480 12.98 27.13 -13.74
CA VAL A 480 12.72 26.18 -12.65
C VAL A 480 11.38 26.56 -12.01
N LEU A 481 10.43 25.63 -11.97
CA LEU A 481 9.12 25.83 -11.35
C LEU A 481 9.12 25.34 -9.91
N ALA A 482 9.72 24.18 -9.66
CA ALA A 482 9.79 23.58 -8.34
C ALA A 482 11.11 22.81 -8.16
N THR A 483 11.65 22.85 -6.94
CA THR A 483 12.79 22.03 -6.53
C THR A 483 12.47 21.36 -5.22
N TYR A 484 12.58 20.05 -5.20
CA TYR A 484 12.41 19.25 -4.02
C TYR A 484 13.75 18.69 -3.55
N VAL A 485 13.98 18.66 -2.25
CA VAL A 485 15.27 18.34 -1.65
C VAL A 485 15.12 17.24 -0.61
N GLU A 486 16.03 16.27 -0.60
CA GLU A 486 15.96 15.14 0.32
C GLU A 486 16.09 15.58 1.78
N ASP A 487 15.16 15.11 2.61
CA ASP A 487 15.25 15.16 4.07
C ASP A 487 15.18 13.73 4.66
N ASP A 488 16.35 13.16 4.86
CA ASP A 488 16.56 11.82 5.41
C ASP A 488 16.94 11.82 6.90
N ASP A 489 16.90 12.99 7.57
CA ASP A 489 17.38 13.23 8.94
C ASP A 489 18.88 13.02 9.16
N VAL A 490 19.70 12.98 8.11
CA VAL A 490 21.16 12.88 8.26
C VAL A 490 21.77 14.28 8.13
N GLU A 491 22.29 14.82 9.25
CA GLU A 491 23.07 16.06 9.22
C GLU A 491 24.42 15.83 8.53
N GLY A 492 24.46 16.03 7.22
CA GLY A 492 25.70 16.21 6.46
C GLY A 492 25.92 17.69 6.21
N GLY A 493 27.10 18.23 6.55
CA GLY A 493 27.51 19.62 6.30
C GLY A 493 27.64 20.03 4.81
N THR A 494 26.91 19.37 3.93
CA THR A 494 26.85 19.58 2.48
C THR A 494 25.44 19.97 2.07
N THR A 495 25.29 20.82 1.05
CA THR A 495 23.98 21.13 0.45
C THR A 495 23.22 19.86 0.14
N LYS A 496 22.03 19.69 0.75
CA LYS A 496 21.16 18.54 0.53
C LYS A 496 20.88 18.37 -0.98
N PRO A 497 20.98 17.14 -1.53
CA PRO A 497 20.80 16.90 -2.95
C PRO A 497 19.36 17.21 -3.39
N ILE A 498 19.22 17.63 -4.64
CA ILE A 498 17.90 17.79 -5.27
C ILE A 498 17.34 16.38 -5.51
N HIS A 499 16.19 16.09 -4.89
CA HIS A 499 15.46 14.83 -5.05
C HIS A 499 14.61 14.86 -6.32
N GLU A 500 13.98 16.00 -6.61
CA GLU A 500 13.15 16.19 -7.78
C GLU A 500 13.22 17.65 -8.25
N MET A 501 13.15 17.88 -9.56
CA MET A 501 13.08 19.24 -10.10
C MET A 501 12.15 19.32 -11.30
N THR A 502 11.28 20.32 -11.28
CA THR A 502 10.36 20.62 -12.39
C THR A 502 10.81 21.90 -13.08
N VAL A 503 10.98 21.84 -14.40
CA VAL A 503 11.44 22.95 -15.23
C VAL A 503 10.49 23.17 -16.40
N LYS A 504 10.03 24.41 -16.56
CA LYS A 504 9.33 24.88 -17.76
C LYS A 504 10.35 25.33 -18.79
N PHE A 505 10.37 24.69 -19.94
CA PHE A 505 11.19 25.04 -21.06
C PHE A 505 10.37 25.80 -22.11
N GLU A 506 10.96 26.84 -22.67
CA GLU A 506 10.37 27.70 -23.68
C GLU A 506 11.40 27.99 -24.78
N ARG A 507 10.97 28.01 -26.04
CA ARG A 507 11.79 28.49 -27.16
C ARG A 507 10.93 29.09 -28.26
N TRP A 508 11.53 29.93 -29.08
CA TRP A 508 10.86 30.47 -30.26
C TRP A 508 10.59 29.39 -31.29
N ILE A 509 9.39 29.37 -31.86
CA ILE A 509 9.06 28.58 -33.04
C ILE A 509 9.78 29.23 -34.22
N ARG A 510 10.58 28.45 -34.94
CA ARG A 510 11.37 28.92 -36.08
C ARG A 510 10.85 28.30 -37.38
N GLY A 511 10.84 29.09 -38.46
CA GLY A 511 10.53 28.64 -39.80
C GLY A 511 11.65 27.78 -40.41
N GLN A 512 11.44 27.26 -41.62
CA GLN A 512 12.46 26.46 -42.33
C GLN A 512 13.75 27.24 -42.62
N ASP A 513 13.73 28.57 -42.57
CA ASP A 513 14.88 29.46 -42.72
C ASP A 513 15.61 29.74 -41.39
N GLY A 514 15.17 29.12 -40.28
CA GLY A 514 15.74 29.29 -38.95
C GLY A 514 15.35 30.60 -38.26
N LYS A 515 14.48 31.43 -38.86
CA LYS A 515 14.03 32.69 -38.25
C LYS A 515 12.80 32.50 -37.36
N PRO A 516 12.62 33.32 -36.32
CA PRO A 516 11.43 33.26 -35.47
C PRO A 516 10.18 33.53 -36.29
N LEU A 517 9.12 32.76 -36.06
CA LEU A 517 7.79 33.04 -36.57
C LEU A 517 7.08 34.02 -35.63
N PHE A 518 6.23 34.87 -36.20
CA PHE A 518 5.49 35.88 -35.46
C PHE A 518 4.00 35.61 -35.59
N GLY A 519 3.24 35.81 -34.51
CA GLY A 519 1.79 35.77 -34.50
C GLY A 519 1.18 37.04 -35.11
N ASP A 520 -0.15 37.03 -35.24
CA ASP A 520 -0.92 38.15 -35.80
C ASP A 520 -0.83 39.43 -34.95
N ASP A 521 -0.41 39.31 -33.69
CA ASP A 521 -0.14 40.39 -32.74
C ASP A 521 1.28 40.99 -32.90
N GLY A 522 2.10 40.44 -33.80
CA GLY A 522 3.48 40.86 -34.04
C GLY A 522 4.49 40.33 -33.02
N HIS A 523 4.10 39.41 -32.14
CA HIS A 523 4.97 38.79 -31.14
C HIS A 523 5.51 37.43 -31.63
N GLU A 524 6.73 37.07 -31.19
CA GLU A 524 7.33 35.78 -31.52
C GLU A 524 6.45 34.63 -30.99
N LEU A 525 6.16 33.65 -31.84
CA LEU A 525 5.48 32.43 -31.43
C LEU A 525 6.43 31.61 -30.55
N ILE A 526 5.95 31.18 -29.38
CA ILE A 526 6.72 30.40 -28.40
C ILE A 526 6.10 29.01 -28.30
N GLU A 527 6.93 27.97 -28.32
CA GLU A 527 6.54 26.64 -27.88
C GLU A 527 7.05 26.38 -26.45
N THR A 528 6.24 25.66 -25.67
CA THR A 528 6.46 25.42 -24.24
C THR A 528 6.37 23.93 -23.94
N ALA A 529 7.22 23.44 -23.04
CA ALA A 529 7.14 22.09 -22.49
C ALA A 529 7.57 22.09 -21.01
N ILE A 530 6.95 21.25 -20.18
CA ILE A 530 7.33 21.09 -18.77
C ILE A 530 7.96 19.71 -18.59
N VAL A 531 9.11 19.67 -17.92
CA VAL A 531 9.85 18.44 -17.64
C VAL A 531 10.16 18.36 -16.15
N SER A 532 9.78 17.23 -15.53
CA SER A 532 10.21 16.87 -14.19
C SER A 532 11.33 15.84 -14.24
N TRP A 533 12.33 15.97 -13.38
CA TRP A 533 13.44 15.04 -13.22
C TRP A 533 13.46 14.45 -11.82
N ASP A 534 13.66 13.14 -11.72
CA ASP A 534 13.88 12.44 -10.46
C ASP A 534 15.35 12.48 -10.00
N ASN A 535 15.61 11.99 -8.79
CA ASN A 535 16.94 11.98 -8.18
C ASN A 535 17.94 11.19 -9.05
N GLU A 536 17.51 10.07 -9.62
CA GLU A 536 18.39 9.22 -10.44
C GLU A 536 18.84 9.95 -11.70
N GLN A 537 17.92 10.63 -12.39
CA GLN A 537 18.19 11.41 -13.59
C GLN A 537 19.13 12.59 -13.33
N ILE A 538 18.95 13.27 -12.19
CA ILE A 538 19.78 14.39 -11.77
C ILE A 538 21.19 13.91 -11.43
N GLN A 539 21.33 12.87 -10.60
CA GLN A 539 22.62 12.35 -10.14
C GLN A 539 23.44 11.71 -11.25
N LYS A 540 22.79 10.97 -12.16
CA LYS A 540 23.46 10.32 -13.30
C LYS A 540 23.70 11.27 -14.48
N GLY A 541 23.09 12.46 -14.47
CA GLY A 541 23.19 13.42 -15.56
C GLY A 541 22.47 12.97 -16.84
N THR A 542 21.49 12.07 -16.72
CA THR A 542 20.62 11.58 -17.81
C THR A 542 19.40 12.46 -18.00
N TRP A 543 19.18 13.47 -17.15
CA TRP A 543 18.13 14.50 -17.33
C TRP A 543 18.16 15.18 -18.71
N VAL A 544 19.32 15.21 -19.38
CA VAL A 544 19.49 15.73 -20.75
C VAL A 544 18.71 14.91 -21.78
N GLU A 545 18.56 13.61 -21.56
CA GLU A 545 17.79 12.70 -22.42
C GLU A 545 16.28 12.97 -22.33
N ALA A 546 15.85 13.61 -21.23
CA ALA A 546 14.48 14.01 -21.01
C ALA A 546 14.18 15.47 -21.44
N LEU A 547 15.12 16.14 -22.13
CA LEU A 547 14.86 17.48 -22.67
C LEU A 547 13.77 17.42 -23.75
N PRO A 548 12.87 18.41 -23.81
CA PRO A 548 11.68 18.34 -24.67
C PRO A 548 12.00 18.46 -26.16
N TRP A 549 13.18 18.99 -26.51
CA TRP A 549 13.58 19.21 -27.88
C TRP A 549 14.99 18.68 -28.16
N ASN A 550 15.17 18.12 -29.37
CA ASN A 550 16.46 17.65 -29.84
C ASN A 550 17.46 18.80 -29.99
N ASN A 551 18.74 18.51 -29.72
CA ASN A 551 19.86 19.47 -29.84
C ASN A 551 19.70 20.75 -29.02
N MET A 552 18.87 20.73 -27.99
CA MET A 552 18.63 21.90 -27.13
C MET A 552 19.90 22.38 -26.43
N LEU A 553 20.89 21.52 -26.17
CA LEU A 553 22.18 21.90 -25.61
C LEU A 553 23.23 22.13 -26.69
N ALA A 554 23.90 23.29 -26.63
CA ALA A 554 25.01 23.61 -27.53
C ALA A 554 26.24 22.71 -27.31
N MET A 555 26.42 22.19 -26.08
CA MET A 555 27.48 21.25 -25.73
C MET A 555 26.92 20.10 -24.89
N THR A 556 26.98 18.88 -25.41
CA THR A 556 26.42 17.67 -24.76
C THR A 556 27.44 16.88 -23.92
N GLY A 557 28.71 17.27 -23.93
CA GLY A 557 29.75 16.70 -23.06
C GLY A 557 29.56 17.07 -21.59
N LYS A 558 30.24 16.36 -20.67
CA LYS A 558 30.08 16.51 -19.20
C LYS A 558 30.10 17.97 -18.71
N GLN A 559 31.09 18.75 -19.14
CA GLN A 559 31.19 20.18 -18.78
C GLN A 559 30.03 21.01 -19.35
N GLY A 560 29.55 20.71 -20.55
CA GLY A 560 28.40 21.38 -21.15
C GLY A 560 27.10 21.12 -20.38
N ARG A 561 26.89 19.88 -19.93
CA ARG A 561 25.74 19.50 -19.07
C ARG A 561 25.77 20.24 -17.73
N GLU A 562 26.93 20.29 -17.07
CA GLU A 562 27.08 21.03 -15.80
C GLU A 562 26.81 22.53 -15.96
N ILE A 563 27.31 23.14 -17.05
CA ILE A 563 27.08 24.56 -17.37
C ILE A 563 25.59 24.81 -17.65
N ALA A 564 24.93 23.95 -18.43
CA ALA A 564 23.52 24.07 -18.74
C ALA A 564 22.63 23.89 -17.50
N PHE A 565 22.94 22.91 -16.65
CA PHE A 565 22.21 22.70 -15.39
C PHE A 565 22.33 23.91 -14.46
N LYS A 566 23.52 24.52 -14.38
CA LYS A 566 23.72 25.78 -13.63
C LYS A 566 22.94 26.94 -14.24
N ALA A 567 22.88 27.04 -15.56
CA ALA A 567 22.17 28.11 -16.26
C ALA A 567 20.67 28.13 -15.94
N LEU A 568 20.04 26.99 -15.68
CA LEU A 568 18.62 26.90 -15.27
C LEU A 568 18.31 27.72 -14.02
N PHE A 569 19.25 27.80 -13.07
CA PHE A 569 19.07 28.55 -11.82
C PHE A 569 19.42 30.04 -11.94
N GLU A 570 20.25 30.42 -12.91
CA GLU A 570 20.84 31.76 -12.98
C GLU A 570 20.29 32.62 -14.15
N ALA A 571 19.80 31.99 -15.24
CA ALA A 571 19.32 32.68 -16.43
C ALA A 571 17.95 33.35 -16.24
N ARG A 572 17.08 32.73 -15.43
CA ARG A 572 15.73 33.19 -15.07
C ARG A 572 15.52 33.12 -13.56
N PRO A 573 14.56 33.90 -12.99
CA PRO A 573 14.18 33.76 -11.59
C PRO A 573 13.81 32.32 -11.27
N SER A 574 14.44 31.75 -10.25
CA SER A 574 14.14 30.42 -9.70
C SER A 574 13.46 30.56 -8.34
N PRO A 575 12.62 29.60 -7.93
CA PRO A 575 12.00 29.58 -6.62
C PRO A 575 13.07 29.72 -5.53
N ARG A 576 12.84 30.63 -4.58
CA ARG A 576 13.74 30.81 -3.43
C ARG A 576 13.59 29.68 -2.42
N TYR A 577 12.42 29.04 -2.39
CA TYR A 577 12.10 27.97 -1.45
C TYR A 577 12.33 26.62 -2.11
N ARG A 578 12.94 25.71 -1.35
CA ARG A 578 13.11 24.31 -1.73
C ARG A 578 12.19 23.49 -0.84
N THR A 579 11.28 22.74 -1.45
CA THR A 579 10.31 21.93 -0.72
C THR A 579 11.01 20.64 -0.25
N PRO A 580 10.97 20.27 1.04
CA PRO A 580 11.55 19.00 1.47
C PRO A 580 10.72 17.83 0.93
N VAL A 581 11.40 16.79 0.44
CA VAL A 581 10.83 15.43 0.33
C VAL A 581 11.39 14.63 1.49
N TYR A 582 10.51 14.16 2.37
CA TYR A 582 10.96 13.34 3.49
C TYR A 582 11.15 11.89 3.03
N THR A 583 12.37 11.38 3.13
CA THR A 583 12.74 10.02 2.69
C THR A 583 12.88 9.04 3.87
N ALA A 584 12.59 9.50 5.08
CA ALA A 584 12.58 8.70 6.30
C ALA A 584 11.50 9.20 7.28
N THR A 585 10.85 8.28 7.99
CA THR A 585 9.87 8.60 9.04
C THR A 585 10.52 9.27 10.27
N GLY A 586 9.73 9.59 11.28
CA GLY A 586 10.23 9.92 12.61
C GLY A 586 10.37 11.41 12.90
N TRP A 587 10.99 11.72 14.03
CA TRP A 587 11.05 13.11 14.53
C TRP A 587 11.90 14.01 13.64
N ARG A 588 11.49 15.27 13.54
CA ARG A 588 12.19 16.43 12.99
C ARG A 588 11.92 17.63 13.87
N THR A 589 12.62 18.73 13.61
CA THR A 589 12.43 20.00 14.29
C THR A 589 12.26 21.08 13.24
N ASP A 590 11.26 21.96 13.41
CA ASP A 590 11.08 23.11 12.55
C ASP A 590 12.10 24.23 12.86
N PRO A 591 12.18 25.30 12.06
CA PRO A 591 13.11 26.41 12.32
C PRO A 591 12.93 27.11 13.66
N ASP A 592 11.73 27.04 14.25
CA ASP A 592 11.37 27.65 15.53
C ASP A 592 11.71 26.75 16.73
N GLY A 593 12.20 25.53 16.47
CA GLY A 593 12.57 24.56 17.49
C GLY A 593 11.43 23.62 17.91
N ASN A 594 10.26 23.68 17.26
CA ASN A 594 9.13 22.81 17.59
C ASN A 594 9.32 21.44 16.93
N PRO A 595 9.15 20.34 17.68
CA PRO A 595 9.26 19.00 17.13
C PRO A 595 8.00 18.63 16.33
N PHE A 596 8.21 17.91 15.23
CA PHE A 596 7.14 17.28 14.45
C PHE A 596 7.57 15.88 14.02
N PHE A 597 6.60 15.05 13.65
CA PHE A 597 6.84 13.66 13.27
C PHE A 597 6.40 13.42 11.83
N ILE A 598 7.25 12.75 11.05
CA ILE A 598 6.94 12.36 9.67
C ILE A 598 6.43 10.91 9.62
N THR A 599 5.28 10.75 8.97
CA THR A 599 4.68 9.47 8.57
C THR A 599 4.53 9.46 7.04
N GLU A 600 4.03 8.39 6.42
CA GLU A 600 3.72 8.44 4.98
C GLU A 600 2.66 9.51 4.72
N GLY A 601 2.93 10.40 3.77
CA GLY A 601 2.05 11.50 3.34
C GLY A 601 1.81 12.63 4.35
N LYS A 602 2.23 12.49 5.62
CA LYS A 602 1.83 13.43 6.68
C LYS A 602 2.96 13.87 7.60
N LYS A 603 2.85 15.13 8.05
CA LYS A 603 3.58 15.73 9.15
C LYS A 603 2.62 15.94 10.31
N ILE A 604 2.86 15.24 11.42
CA ILE A 604 2.12 15.39 12.67
C ILE A 604 2.86 16.41 13.56
N THR A 605 2.13 17.40 14.05
CA THR A 605 2.57 18.46 14.96
C THR A 605 1.74 18.44 16.23
N ALA A 606 2.02 19.33 17.19
CA ALA A 606 1.17 19.51 18.36
C ALA A 606 -0.27 19.92 17.98
N ASP A 607 -0.43 20.70 16.92
CA ASP A 607 -1.71 21.29 16.50
C ASP A 607 -2.54 20.38 15.58
N GLY A 608 -1.99 19.24 15.15
CA GLY A 608 -2.64 18.32 14.21
C GLY A 608 -1.71 17.82 13.11
N ALA A 609 -2.29 17.24 12.06
CA ALA A 609 -1.56 16.74 10.89
C ALA A 609 -1.72 17.64 9.66
N ASN A 610 -0.68 17.72 8.83
CA ASN A 610 -0.70 18.38 7.54
C ASN A 610 -0.10 17.45 6.48
N GLU A 611 -0.58 17.53 5.25
CA GLU A 611 -0.01 16.77 4.13
C GLU A 611 1.40 17.27 3.78
N VAL A 612 2.31 16.33 3.49
CA VAL A 612 3.69 16.62 3.08
C VAL A 612 4.16 15.62 2.03
N HIS A 613 5.15 16.03 1.24
CA HIS A 613 5.72 15.15 0.23
C HIS A 613 6.68 14.13 0.87
N THR A 614 6.36 12.85 0.73
CA THR A 614 7.18 11.72 1.18
C THR A 614 7.66 10.88 0.02
N SER A 615 8.85 10.30 0.16
CA SER A 615 9.39 9.29 -0.76
C SER A 615 10.09 8.22 0.06
N LEU A 616 9.28 7.42 0.76
CA LEU A 616 9.77 6.37 1.64
C LEU A 616 10.12 5.09 0.86
N ALA A 617 11.09 4.33 1.37
CA ALA A 617 11.46 3.05 0.78
C ALA A 617 10.35 1.99 0.95
N ALA A 618 10.28 1.04 0.01
CA ALA A 618 9.31 -0.06 0.03
C ALA A 618 9.18 -0.74 1.42
N GLY A 619 7.94 -0.96 1.84
CA GLY A 619 7.51 -1.37 3.17
C GLY A 619 7.21 -0.21 4.12
N ALA A 620 7.79 0.97 3.94
CA ALA A 620 7.58 2.13 4.82
C ALA A 620 6.38 2.99 4.42
N GLU A 621 5.87 2.83 3.21
CA GLU A 621 4.60 3.42 2.75
C GLU A 621 3.38 2.99 3.59
N THR A 622 3.53 1.96 4.43
CA THR A 622 2.44 1.44 5.27
C THR A 622 2.26 2.20 6.57
N PHE A 623 3.18 3.13 6.89
CA PHE A 623 3.05 4.06 8.00
C PHE A 623 2.17 5.26 7.64
N GLU A 624 1.03 4.99 7.00
CA GLU A 624 0.00 5.98 6.72
C GLU A 624 -0.97 6.01 7.91
N LEU A 625 -0.91 7.10 8.68
CA LEU A 625 -1.73 7.28 9.87
C LEU A 625 -2.96 8.16 9.61
N PRO A 626 -4.10 7.89 10.28
CA PRO A 626 -5.22 8.83 10.28
C PRO A 626 -4.82 10.14 10.95
N ASP A 627 -5.63 11.18 10.75
CA ASP A 627 -5.39 12.45 11.44
C ASP A 627 -5.54 12.25 12.96
N PRO A 628 -4.62 12.82 13.76
CA PRO A 628 -4.70 12.72 15.21
C PRO A 628 -5.90 13.52 15.73
N THR A 629 -6.35 13.19 16.94
CA THR A 629 -7.45 13.92 17.60
C THR A 629 -7.13 14.18 19.06
N ASP A 630 -7.62 15.32 19.57
CA ASP A 630 -7.68 15.64 21.00
C ASP A 630 -9.07 15.38 21.60
N ASP A 631 -10.02 14.91 20.78
CA ASP A 631 -11.39 14.61 21.22
C ASP A 631 -11.40 13.41 22.19
N VAL A 632 -11.74 13.71 23.45
CA VAL A 632 -11.78 12.73 24.54
C VAL A 632 -12.78 11.60 24.28
N GLU A 633 -13.93 11.90 23.66
CA GLU A 633 -14.95 10.88 23.37
C GLU A 633 -14.48 9.92 22.29
N GLN A 634 -13.83 10.44 21.24
CA GLN A 634 -13.26 9.62 20.17
C GLN A 634 -12.13 8.74 20.70
N LEU A 635 -11.19 9.29 21.48
CA LEU A 635 -10.10 8.53 22.09
C LEU A 635 -10.63 7.48 23.07
N ARG A 636 -11.69 7.81 23.83
CA ARG A 636 -12.32 6.86 24.75
C ARG A 636 -12.97 5.71 24.00
N LYS A 637 -13.70 6.00 22.93
CA LYS A 637 -14.25 4.99 22.03
C LYS A 637 -13.13 4.10 21.49
N ALA A 638 -12.07 4.71 20.95
CA ALA A 638 -10.94 3.98 20.40
C ALA A 638 -10.28 3.04 21.42
N TRP A 639 -10.07 3.51 22.66
CA TRP A 639 -9.52 2.70 23.73
C TRP A 639 -10.43 1.52 24.10
N GLN A 640 -11.72 1.79 24.31
CA GLN A 640 -12.71 0.80 24.76
C GLN A 640 -13.05 -0.24 23.69
N GLU A 641 -13.06 0.15 22.43
CA GLU A 641 -13.43 -0.74 21.33
C GLU A 641 -12.22 -1.45 20.73
N ALA A 642 -11.05 -0.82 20.68
CA ALA A 642 -9.91 -1.32 19.91
C ALA A 642 -8.74 -1.86 20.71
N VAL A 643 -8.64 -1.53 22.01
CA VAL A 643 -7.57 -2.00 22.90
C VAL A 643 -8.09 -2.93 23.98
N ILE A 644 -9.17 -2.56 24.67
CA ILE A 644 -9.73 -3.39 25.76
C ILE A 644 -10.15 -4.78 25.28
N PRO A 645 -10.81 -4.97 24.12
CA PRO A 645 -11.18 -6.31 23.66
C PRO A 645 -9.96 -7.17 23.32
N VAL A 646 -8.84 -6.55 22.92
CA VAL A 646 -7.58 -7.25 22.72
C VAL A 646 -7.04 -7.77 24.04
N ALA A 647 -7.03 -6.94 25.08
CA ALA A 647 -6.57 -7.33 26.42
C ALA A 647 -7.47 -8.41 27.08
N GLN A 648 -8.75 -8.43 26.73
CA GLN A 648 -9.72 -9.41 27.22
C GLN A 648 -9.65 -10.76 26.47
N LYS A 649 -9.41 -10.73 25.15
CA LYS A 649 -9.48 -11.93 24.29
C LYS A 649 -8.12 -12.59 24.06
N LEU A 650 -7.02 -11.84 24.16
CA LEU A 650 -5.67 -12.33 23.90
C LEU A 650 -4.83 -12.27 25.17
N PRO A 651 -3.89 -13.20 25.39
CA PRO A 651 -3.24 -13.28 26.69
C PRO A 651 -2.14 -12.21 26.85
N ALA A 652 -2.07 -11.63 28.05
CA ALA A 652 -1.18 -10.52 28.39
C ALA A 652 0.29 -10.77 28.05
N ARG A 653 0.79 -12.00 28.26
CA ARG A 653 2.17 -12.40 27.95
C ARG A 653 2.58 -12.20 26.49
N VAL A 654 1.62 -12.14 25.56
CA VAL A 654 1.87 -11.88 24.13
C VAL A 654 1.65 -10.40 23.82
N MET A 655 0.50 -9.85 24.20
CA MET A 655 0.13 -8.51 23.77
C MET A 655 0.85 -7.39 24.52
N ALA A 656 1.17 -7.56 25.81
CA ALA A 656 1.86 -6.52 26.59
C ALA A 656 3.29 -6.22 26.07
N PRO A 657 4.15 -7.22 25.76
CA PRO A 657 5.42 -6.95 25.09
C PRO A 657 5.24 -6.24 23.74
N LEU A 658 4.30 -6.69 22.90
CA LEU A 658 4.09 -6.13 21.57
C LEU A 658 3.60 -4.67 21.62
N PHE A 659 2.60 -4.37 22.46
CA PHE A 659 2.14 -3.00 22.70
C PHE A 659 3.24 -2.11 23.26
N GLY A 660 3.98 -2.60 24.26
CA GLY A 660 5.10 -1.88 24.84
C GLY A 660 6.15 -1.49 23.81
N VAL A 661 6.53 -2.40 22.91
CA VAL A 661 7.50 -2.14 21.84
C VAL A 661 6.99 -1.10 20.84
N VAL A 662 5.76 -1.27 20.35
CA VAL A 662 5.17 -0.39 19.34
C VAL A 662 5.00 1.02 19.89
N TRP A 663 4.39 1.18 21.06
CA TRP A 663 4.20 2.51 21.67
C TRP A 663 5.52 3.15 22.10
N ARG A 664 6.52 2.35 22.50
CA ARG A 664 7.85 2.86 22.80
C ARG A 664 8.57 3.38 21.55
N SER A 665 8.36 2.75 20.40
CA SER A 665 9.14 3.02 19.18
C SER A 665 9.07 4.47 18.70
N VAL A 666 7.88 5.11 18.80
CA VAL A 666 7.67 6.52 18.44
C VAL A 666 8.28 7.51 19.42
N PHE A 667 8.63 7.08 20.63
CA PHE A 667 9.35 7.91 21.59
C PHE A 667 10.86 7.73 21.43
N LYS A 668 11.31 6.47 21.56
CA LYS A 668 12.71 6.04 21.38
C LYS A 668 12.74 4.57 21.00
N ARG A 669 13.56 4.26 20.00
CA ARG A 669 13.84 2.91 19.52
C ARG A 669 14.11 1.87 20.61
N VAL A 670 13.56 0.66 20.43
CA VAL A 670 13.89 -0.52 21.24
C VAL A 670 15.06 -1.29 20.59
N PRO A 671 16.19 -1.50 21.28
CA PRO A 671 17.38 -2.11 20.67
C PRO A 671 17.29 -3.63 20.48
N MET A 672 16.49 -4.31 21.30
CA MET A 672 16.25 -5.75 21.18
C MET A 672 15.16 -6.03 20.13
N VAL A 673 15.37 -7.09 19.35
CA VAL A 673 14.35 -7.56 18.40
C VAL A 673 13.32 -8.37 19.18
N THR A 674 12.04 -8.05 19.01
CA THR A 674 10.95 -8.80 19.63
C THR A 674 10.49 -9.89 18.67
N TYR A 675 10.60 -11.16 19.05
CA TYR A 675 10.44 -12.29 18.15
C TYR A 675 9.28 -13.19 18.60
N ALA A 676 8.18 -13.20 17.85
CA ALA A 676 7.07 -14.12 18.09
C ALA A 676 7.35 -15.45 17.40
N CYS A 677 7.58 -16.50 18.19
CA CYS A 677 7.96 -17.82 17.71
C CYS A 677 6.89 -18.86 18.03
N GLY A 678 6.59 -19.73 17.07
CA GLY A 678 5.64 -20.81 17.29
C GLY A 678 5.31 -21.59 16.01
N GLY A 679 4.81 -22.81 16.19
CA GLY A 679 4.35 -23.65 15.07
C GLY A 679 3.29 -22.95 14.20
N ALA A 680 3.09 -23.47 13.00
CA ALA A 680 2.03 -23.00 12.10
C ALA A 680 0.67 -22.97 12.82
N GLY A 681 -0.13 -21.92 12.58
CA GLY A 681 -1.44 -21.76 13.22
C GLY A 681 -1.42 -21.25 14.68
N SER A 682 -0.27 -20.88 15.24
CA SER A 682 -0.14 -20.27 16.57
C SER A 682 -0.67 -18.83 16.68
N GLY A 683 -0.94 -18.16 15.56
CA GLY A 683 -1.39 -16.75 15.54
C GLY A 683 -0.26 -15.72 15.74
N LYS A 684 1.01 -16.13 15.64
CA LYS A 684 2.20 -15.26 15.72
C LYS A 684 2.14 -14.02 14.82
N THR A 685 1.87 -14.23 13.53
CA THR A 685 1.75 -13.14 12.54
C THR A 685 0.57 -12.22 12.81
N ALA A 686 -0.59 -12.79 13.18
CA ALA A 686 -1.79 -12.02 13.42
C ALA A 686 -1.67 -11.14 14.68
N THR A 687 -1.09 -11.65 15.76
CA THR A 687 -0.84 -10.84 16.98
C THR A 687 0.19 -9.73 16.76
N ALA A 688 1.28 -10.02 16.03
CA ALA A 688 2.27 -9.02 15.67
C ALA A 688 1.68 -7.91 14.79
N ARG A 689 0.90 -8.26 13.77
CA ARG A 689 0.16 -7.31 12.92
C ARG A 689 -0.86 -6.50 13.72
N LEU A 690 -1.58 -7.13 14.65
CA LEU A 690 -2.56 -6.45 15.49
C LEU A 690 -1.92 -5.30 16.29
N ALA A 691 -0.72 -5.52 16.83
CA ALA A 691 0.05 -4.47 17.49
C ALA A 691 0.58 -3.41 16.51
N MET A 692 0.91 -3.79 15.27
CA MET A 692 1.35 -2.85 14.25
C MET A 692 0.28 -1.83 13.84
N HIS A 693 -1.02 -2.12 13.99
CA HIS A 693 -2.09 -1.21 13.59
C HIS A 693 -2.04 0.18 14.25
N PHE A 694 -1.34 0.35 15.39
CA PHE A 694 -1.13 1.67 15.97
C PHE A 694 -0.24 2.57 15.10
N LEU A 695 0.64 2.00 14.29
CA LEU A 695 1.55 2.74 13.40
C LEU A 695 1.27 2.51 11.92
N ALA A 696 0.65 1.37 11.58
CA ALA A 696 0.36 0.92 10.23
C ALA A 696 -1.03 0.25 10.17
N PRO A 697 -2.13 1.00 10.27
CA PRO A 697 -3.50 0.47 10.25
C PRO A 697 -3.87 -0.20 8.91
N GLN A 698 -3.15 0.15 7.83
CA GLN A 698 -3.30 -0.43 6.50
C GLN A 698 -2.73 -1.86 6.38
N LEU A 699 -1.98 -2.33 7.39
CA LEU A 699 -1.35 -3.64 7.34
C LEU A 699 -2.40 -4.76 7.46
N MET A 700 -2.59 -5.55 6.40
CA MET A 700 -3.60 -6.60 6.29
C MET A 700 -3.01 -8.00 6.04
N PRO A 701 -3.78 -9.09 6.22
CA PRO A 701 -3.38 -10.42 5.77
C PRO A 701 -3.21 -10.51 4.25
N GLN A 702 -2.24 -11.31 3.80
CA GLN A 702 -2.10 -11.63 2.37
C GLN A 702 -3.38 -12.29 1.83
N GLY A 703 -3.85 -11.82 0.67
CA GLY A 703 -5.04 -12.33 -0.02
C GLY A 703 -6.37 -11.69 0.36
N MET A 704 -6.38 -10.64 1.20
CA MET A 704 -7.61 -9.90 1.54
C MET A 704 -7.93 -8.71 0.60
N SER A 705 -6.96 -8.23 -0.17
CA SER A 705 -7.19 -7.34 -1.33
C SER A 705 -6.03 -7.43 -2.32
N ASP A 706 -6.32 -7.25 -3.61
CA ASP A 706 -5.32 -7.31 -4.69
C ASP A 706 -4.33 -6.12 -4.67
N ASN A 707 -4.63 -5.08 -3.89
CA ASN A 707 -3.87 -3.82 -3.78
C ASN A 707 -3.37 -3.50 -2.36
N ALA A 708 -3.51 -4.39 -1.36
CA ALA A 708 -2.98 -4.11 -0.02
C ALA A 708 -1.45 -4.03 -0.06
N PRO A 709 -0.82 -2.96 0.45
CA PRO A 709 0.62 -2.91 0.55
C PRO A 709 1.08 -4.06 1.46
N THR A 710 1.91 -4.94 0.90
CA THR A 710 2.49 -6.08 1.61
C THR A 710 3.58 -5.55 2.54
N ALA A 711 3.21 -4.87 3.65
CA ALA A 711 4.18 -4.34 4.62
C ALA A 711 4.95 -5.42 5.38
N THR A 712 4.65 -6.68 5.12
CA THR A 712 5.49 -7.78 5.57
C THR A 712 6.74 -7.81 4.70
N LEU A 713 7.82 -7.21 5.23
CA LEU A 713 9.16 -7.38 4.68
C LEU A 713 9.52 -8.87 4.77
N SER A 714 9.18 -9.62 3.72
CA SER A 714 9.42 -11.05 3.66
C SER A 714 10.94 -11.29 3.69
N ALA A 715 11.38 -12.04 4.70
CA ALA A 715 12.76 -12.47 4.79
C ALA A 715 13.10 -13.59 3.77
N THR A 716 12.08 -14.15 3.10
CA THR A 716 12.08 -15.46 2.43
C THR A 716 11.67 -15.44 0.95
N HIS A 717 11.01 -14.41 0.41
CA HIS A 717 10.67 -14.33 -1.02
C HIS A 717 11.62 -13.43 -1.84
N GLY A 718 12.47 -14.07 -2.65
CA GLY A 718 12.78 -13.69 -4.04
C GLY A 718 13.50 -12.38 -4.40
N ALA A 719 13.60 -11.33 -3.57
CA ALA A 719 14.14 -10.05 -4.03
C ALA A 719 14.98 -9.22 -3.04
N SER A 720 14.83 -9.37 -1.71
CA SER A 720 15.55 -8.50 -0.76
C SER A 720 16.90 -9.09 -0.31
N THR A 721 18.00 -8.56 -0.87
CA THR A 721 19.34 -8.79 -0.30
C THR A 721 19.38 -8.30 1.16
N ALA A 722 20.21 -8.90 2.03
CA ALA A 722 20.37 -8.40 3.40
C ALA A 722 20.75 -6.89 3.47
N LEU A 723 21.32 -6.37 2.38
CA LEU A 723 21.62 -4.96 2.18
C LEU A 723 20.37 -4.14 1.87
N GLY A 724 19.49 -4.62 0.98
CA GLY A 724 18.21 -3.96 0.67
C GLY A 724 17.29 -3.87 1.89
N LEU A 725 17.21 -4.96 2.67
CA LEU A 725 16.45 -4.98 3.92
C LEU A 725 17.02 -4.01 4.96
N ALA A 726 18.36 -3.97 5.12
CA ALA A 726 19.00 -2.99 6.02
C ALA A 726 18.77 -1.54 5.55
N GLY A 727 18.73 -1.31 4.23
CA GLY A 727 18.38 -0.01 3.62
C GLY A 727 16.96 0.43 3.98
N ALA A 728 15.96 -0.44 3.79
CA ALA A 728 14.57 -0.14 4.18
C ALA A 728 14.44 0.12 5.69
N LEU A 729 15.06 -0.71 6.54
CA LEU A 729 15.07 -0.51 7.99
C LEU A 729 15.83 0.76 8.44
N SER A 730 16.60 1.38 7.55
CA SER A 730 17.26 2.67 7.81
C SER A 730 16.35 3.86 7.52
N THR A 731 15.33 3.75 6.65
CA THR A 731 14.37 4.84 6.40
C THR A 731 13.23 4.85 7.42
N MET A 732 12.92 3.70 8.02
CA MET A 732 11.92 3.53 9.08
C MET A 732 12.42 4.03 10.45
N LYS A 733 12.73 5.32 10.57
CA LYS A 733 13.19 5.95 11.82
C LYS A 733 12.03 6.18 12.79
N ASP A 734 12.26 5.89 14.07
CA ASP A 734 11.30 6.08 15.18
C ASP A 734 9.95 5.37 14.99
N VAL A 735 9.92 4.30 14.21
CA VAL A 735 8.75 3.42 14.03
C VAL A 735 9.15 1.95 14.20
N THR A 736 8.15 1.07 14.24
CA THR A 736 8.36 -0.38 14.33
C THR A 736 8.20 -1.02 12.96
N ALA A 737 9.13 -1.87 12.55
CA ALA A 737 9.06 -2.67 11.34
C ALA A 737 8.68 -4.12 11.67
N LEU A 738 7.80 -4.72 10.87
CA LEU A 738 7.42 -6.14 10.98
C LEU A 738 8.15 -6.98 9.94
N LEU A 739 9.00 -7.90 10.41
CA LEU A 739 9.64 -8.93 9.61
C LEU A 739 8.83 -10.22 9.74
N ASP A 740 7.98 -10.51 8.76
CA ASP A 740 7.10 -11.67 8.81
C ASP A 740 7.69 -12.88 8.08
N ASP A 741 7.28 -14.05 8.54
CA ASP A 741 7.59 -15.36 7.97
C ASP A 741 9.11 -15.59 7.80
N VAL A 742 9.86 -15.47 8.90
CA VAL A 742 11.24 -15.95 8.97
C VAL A 742 11.20 -17.50 8.99
N THR A 743 10.93 -18.08 7.83
CA THR A 743 10.83 -19.52 7.57
C THR A 743 12.02 -20.03 6.77
N ALA A 744 12.31 -21.32 6.90
CA ALA A 744 13.31 -21.99 6.09
C ALA A 744 12.68 -22.47 4.79
N THR A 745 12.57 -21.62 3.77
CA THR A 745 12.27 -22.11 2.42
C THR A 745 13.49 -22.85 1.86
N ASP A 746 13.26 -24.05 1.32
CA ASP A 746 14.21 -24.88 0.57
C ASP A 746 15.48 -25.34 1.30
N GLY A 747 15.34 -25.87 2.51
CA GLY A 747 16.34 -26.78 3.09
C GLY A 747 17.61 -26.15 3.66
N ASN A 748 17.69 -24.83 3.83
CA ASN A 748 18.80 -24.18 4.52
C ASN A 748 18.35 -23.21 5.63
N ALA A 749 17.65 -23.76 6.63
CA ALA A 749 17.21 -23.03 7.84
C ALA A 749 18.35 -22.27 8.52
N GLN A 750 19.57 -22.80 8.45
CA GLN A 750 20.75 -22.20 9.05
C GLN A 750 21.13 -20.86 8.37
N ALA A 751 21.04 -20.76 7.05
CA ALA A 751 21.35 -19.52 6.33
C ALA A 751 20.35 -18.38 6.65
N VAL A 752 19.06 -18.70 6.79
CA VAL A 752 18.02 -17.74 7.20
C VAL A 752 18.28 -17.26 8.64
N MET A 753 18.62 -18.18 9.54
CA MET A 753 18.97 -17.84 10.91
C MET A 753 20.22 -16.96 11.00
N GLU A 754 21.26 -17.25 10.22
CA GLU A 754 22.49 -16.46 10.18
C GLU A 754 22.23 -15.04 9.63
N LYS A 755 21.38 -14.91 8.60
CA LYS A 755 20.95 -13.62 8.04
C LYS A 755 20.22 -12.79 9.11
N PHE A 756 19.25 -13.39 9.79
CA PHE A 756 18.49 -12.72 10.85
C PHE A 756 19.35 -12.35 12.06
N ALA A 757 20.24 -13.23 12.52
CA ALA A 757 21.20 -12.93 13.57
C ALA A 757 22.16 -11.78 13.17
N GLY A 758 22.46 -11.62 11.88
CA GLY A 758 23.17 -10.47 11.34
C GLY A 758 22.39 -9.16 11.49
N ILE A 759 21.09 -9.17 11.23
CA ILE A 759 20.19 -8.02 11.39
C ILE A 759 20.04 -7.67 12.87
N ALA A 760 19.78 -8.65 13.75
CA ALA A 760 19.69 -8.44 15.18
C ALA A 760 20.99 -7.83 15.77
N ARG A 761 22.16 -8.28 15.31
CA ARG A 761 23.46 -7.67 15.69
C ARG A 761 23.60 -6.23 15.20
N SER A 762 23.25 -5.96 13.95
CA SER A 762 23.36 -4.61 13.35
C SER A 762 22.38 -3.64 14.01
N SER A 763 21.17 -4.12 14.29
CA SER A 763 20.14 -3.44 15.07
C SER A 763 20.65 -3.07 16.46
N PHE A 764 21.31 -3.97 17.17
CA PHE A 764 21.81 -3.71 18.52
C PHE A 764 23.03 -2.79 18.55
N GLY A 765 23.98 -2.94 17.61
CA GLY A 765 25.32 -2.33 17.69
C GLY A 765 25.51 -0.95 17.06
N ARG A 766 24.53 -0.40 16.33
CA ARG A 766 24.64 0.89 15.59
C ARG A 766 25.84 1.04 14.64
N LEU A 767 26.54 -0.04 14.26
CA LEU A 767 27.73 0.05 13.42
C LEU A 767 27.34 0.22 11.93
N PRO A 768 27.74 1.32 11.26
CA PRO A 768 27.61 1.43 9.81
C PRO A 768 28.52 0.40 9.14
N ARG A 769 28.07 -0.18 8.01
CA ARG A 769 28.89 -1.09 7.21
C ARG A 769 29.59 -0.32 6.09
N THR A 770 30.91 -0.42 6.04
CA THR A 770 31.74 0.09 4.94
C THR A 770 31.92 -1.01 3.89
N LYS A 771 31.49 -0.76 2.66
CA LYS A 771 31.82 -1.59 1.49
C LYS A 771 33.09 -1.04 0.84
N SER A 772 33.95 -1.89 0.29
CA SER A 772 34.90 -1.52 -0.77
C SER A 772 34.41 -2.15 -2.07
N SER A 773 34.20 -1.35 -3.13
CA SER A 773 33.85 -1.89 -4.44
C SER A 773 35.07 -2.49 -5.14
N ARG A 774 34.85 -3.34 -6.16
CA ARG A 774 35.92 -3.83 -7.07
C ARG A 774 36.61 -2.70 -7.86
N LEU A 775 36.08 -1.47 -7.80
CA LEU A 775 36.60 -0.24 -8.38
C LEU A 775 37.14 0.74 -7.32
N GLY A 776 37.35 0.29 -6.08
CA GLY A 776 37.95 1.12 -5.02
C GLY A 776 37.06 2.24 -4.45
N LYS A 777 35.75 2.25 -4.75
CA LYS A 777 34.81 3.19 -4.11
C LYS A 777 34.22 2.58 -2.84
N SER A 778 34.32 3.30 -1.72
CA SER A 778 33.69 2.91 -0.47
C SER A 778 32.27 3.44 -0.35
N PHE A 779 31.31 2.58 0.00
CA PHE A 779 29.92 2.98 0.31
C PHE A 779 29.62 2.65 1.78
N ASN A 780 29.17 3.63 2.55
CA ASN A 780 28.66 3.40 3.91
C ASN A 780 27.15 3.14 3.82
N THR A 781 26.67 2.03 4.39
CA THR A 781 25.23 1.82 4.58
C THR A 781 24.79 2.51 5.87
N ALA A 782 23.71 3.30 5.83
CA ALA A 782 23.15 3.94 7.01
C ALA A 782 22.77 2.90 8.10
N PRO A 783 22.87 3.25 9.40
CA PRO A 783 22.52 2.33 10.47
C PRO A 783 21.01 2.02 10.46
N ILE A 784 20.63 0.85 10.97
CA ILE A 784 19.22 0.50 11.19
C ILE A 784 18.63 1.46 12.24
N ARG A 785 17.57 2.18 11.86
CA ARG A 785 16.87 3.15 12.72
C ARG A 785 15.52 2.64 13.22
N ALA A 786 15.00 1.56 12.65
CA ALA A 786 13.75 0.92 13.06
C ALA A 786 13.86 0.14 14.38
N THR A 787 12.75 0.11 15.12
CA THR A 787 12.46 -0.96 16.09
C THR A 787 11.95 -2.18 15.32
N ILE A 788 12.29 -3.41 15.74
CA ILE A 788 11.99 -4.61 14.94
C ILE A 788 11.12 -5.59 15.74
N ILE A 789 9.97 -5.95 15.15
CA ILE A 789 9.20 -7.13 15.50
C ILE A 789 9.40 -8.16 14.39
N ALA A 790 9.62 -9.42 14.76
CA ALA A 790 9.79 -10.50 13.81
C ALA A 790 8.92 -11.70 14.18
N THR A 791 8.51 -12.49 13.18
CA THR A 791 7.75 -13.72 13.38
C THR A 791 8.44 -14.89 12.69
N GLY A 792 8.33 -16.08 13.25
CA GLY A 792 8.91 -17.27 12.63
C GLY A 792 8.54 -18.56 13.35
N GLU A 793 8.92 -19.67 12.75
CA GLU A 793 8.59 -21.01 13.26
C GLU A 793 9.73 -21.65 14.06
N VAL A 794 10.93 -21.10 13.91
CA VAL A 794 12.14 -21.68 14.50
C VAL A 794 12.70 -20.78 15.59
N SER A 795 12.89 -21.33 16.78
CA SER A 795 13.54 -20.63 17.88
C SER A 795 15.06 -20.58 17.68
N PHE A 796 15.70 -19.43 17.93
CA PHE A 796 17.13 -19.22 17.72
C PHE A 796 18.00 -19.86 18.82
N ILE A 797 19.09 -20.55 18.48
CA ILE A 797 20.02 -21.15 19.46
C ILE A 797 21.32 -20.33 19.51
N GLY A 798 21.96 -20.26 20.68
CA GLY A 798 23.31 -19.68 20.85
C GLY A 798 23.34 -18.14 20.88
N SER A 799 24.48 -17.54 20.49
CA SER A 799 24.75 -16.09 20.59
C SER A 799 23.74 -15.17 19.87
N GLY A 800 22.91 -15.73 18.97
CA GLY A 800 21.80 -15.04 18.32
C GLY A 800 20.68 -14.63 19.30
N MET A 801 20.41 -15.44 20.33
CA MET A 801 19.37 -15.15 21.35
C MET A 801 19.68 -13.93 22.21
N GLN A 802 20.95 -13.55 22.34
CA GLN A 802 21.37 -12.49 23.26
C GLN A 802 20.76 -11.12 22.91
N ARG A 803 20.21 -10.95 21.71
CA ARG A 803 19.63 -9.70 21.18
C ARG A 803 18.15 -9.81 20.84
N LEU A 804 17.51 -10.90 21.26
CA LEU A 804 16.11 -11.23 21.01
C LEU A 804 15.32 -11.31 22.31
N PHE A 805 14.08 -10.83 22.29
CA PHE A 805 13.08 -11.12 23.31
C PHE A 805 12.02 -12.03 22.67
N GLU A 806 12.03 -13.32 23.04
CA GLU A 806 11.22 -14.34 22.37
C GLU A 806 9.84 -14.48 23.01
N ILE A 807 8.78 -14.34 22.23
CA ILE A 807 7.40 -14.59 22.66
C ILE A 807 7.02 -15.96 22.11
N SER A 808 7.14 -17.00 22.94
CA SER A 808 6.76 -18.36 22.55
C SER A 808 5.24 -18.53 22.54
N MET A 809 4.71 -19.04 21.44
CA MET A 809 3.28 -19.22 21.20
C MET A 809 3.01 -20.63 20.67
N GLN A 810 2.06 -21.33 21.29
CA GLN A 810 1.69 -22.68 20.87
C GLN A 810 0.40 -22.68 20.02
N PRO A 811 0.26 -23.59 19.03
CA PRO A 811 -1.01 -23.79 18.34
C PRO A 811 -2.15 -24.07 19.33
N GLY A 812 -3.28 -23.38 19.16
CA GLY A 812 -4.46 -23.50 20.02
C GLY A 812 -4.43 -22.64 21.30
N GLU A 813 -3.31 -21.98 21.63
CA GLU A 813 -3.19 -21.16 22.86
C GLU A 813 -4.05 -19.88 22.83
N LEU A 814 -4.39 -19.37 21.64
CA LEU A 814 -5.18 -18.15 21.45
C LEU A 814 -6.69 -18.41 21.32
N GLY A 815 -7.19 -19.62 21.63
CA GLY A 815 -8.57 -20.00 21.29
C GLY A 815 -8.76 -20.17 19.79
N ASN A 816 -9.98 -19.99 19.25
CA ASN A 816 -10.25 -20.11 17.81
C ASN A 816 -9.83 -18.82 17.07
N PRO A 817 -8.71 -18.80 16.33
CA PRO A 817 -8.23 -17.58 15.69
C PRO A 817 -9.19 -17.10 14.59
N ARG A 818 -9.95 -18.01 13.98
CA ARG A 818 -10.95 -17.69 12.94
C ARG A 818 -12.17 -16.94 13.47
N GLU A 819 -12.39 -16.91 14.78
CA GLU A 819 -13.47 -16.14 15.41
C GLU A 819 -12.96 -14.84 16.02
N ILE A 820 -11.73 -14.85 16.56
CA ILE A 820 -11.18 -13.72 17.31
C ILE A 820 -10.64 -12.63 16.37
N PHE A 821 -9.83 -13.01 15.38
CA PHE A 821 -9.15 -12.03 14.54
C PHE A 821 -10.06 -11.30 13.55
N PRO A 822 -11.14 -11.86 12.96
CA PRO A 822 -12.01 -11.07 12.09
C PRO A 822 -12.65 -9.85 12.75
N TYR A 823 -12.98 -9.96 14.04
CA TYR A 823 -13.46 -8.81 14.81
C TYR A 823 -12.32 -7.84 15.12
N LEU A 824 -11.21 -8.36 15.70
CA LEU A 824 -10.10 -7.51 16.15
C LEU A 824 -9.38 -6.80 15.00
N GLU A 825 -9.30 -7.43 13.84
CA GLU A 825 -8.68 -6.87 12.62
C GLU A 825 -9.71 -6.24 11.68
N SER A 826 -10.94 -5.95 12.12
CA SER A 826 -11.89 -5.20 11.29
C SER A 826 -11.38 -3.80 10.99
N GLU A 827 -11.78 -3.22 9.85
CA GLU A 827 -11.34 -1.90 9.39
C GLU A 827 -11.52 -0.82 10.46
N GLU A 828 -12.73 -0.73 11.05
CA GLU A 828 -13.01 0.19 12.16
C GLU A 828 -12.00 -0.01 13.31
N GLN A 829 -11.72 -1.25 13.71
CA GLN A 829 -10.79 -1.50 14.81
C GLN A 829 -9.34 -1.16 14.47
N ARG A 830 -8.93 -1.33 13.21
CA ARG A 830 -7.59 -0.93 12.75
C ARG A 830 -7.45 0.59 12.76
N GLU A 831 -8.43 1.30 12.21
CA GLU A 831 -8.47 2.77 12.19
C GLU A 831 -8.46 3.36 13.61
N GLN A 832 -9.25 2.80 14.53
CA GLN A 832 -9.29 3.25 15.92
C GLN A 832 -7.94 3.07 16.63
N ARG A 833 -7.20 1.98 16.37
CA ARG A 833 -5.82 1.83 16.87
C ARG A 833 -4.87 2.82 16.20
N GLY A 834 -5.01 3.04 14.89
CA GLY A 834 -4.25 4.06 14.16
C GLY A 834 -4.46 5.45 14.73
N LEU A 835 -5.70 5.80 15.09
CA LEU A 835 -6.08 7.06 15.72
C LEU A 835 -5.39 7.24 17.07
N LEU A 836 -5.35 6.20 17.92
CA LEU A 836 -4.62 6.22 19.19
C LEU A 836 -3.12 6.42 18.99
N GLY A 837 -2.53 5.80 17.96
CA GLY A 837 -1.12 5.96 17.64
C GLY A 837 -0.76 7.35 17.10
N ALA A 838 -1.56 7.88 16.16
CA ALA A 838 -1.41 9.24 15.65
C ALA A 838 -1.55 10.27 16.78
N SER A 839 -2.54 10.08 17.65
CA SER A 839 -2.81 10.95 18.80
C SER A 839 -1.72 10.88 19.87
N LEU A 840 -1.10 9.70 20.08
CA LEU A 840 0.10 9.57 20.91
C LEU A 840 1.26 10.40 20.35
N ILE A 841 1.51 10.35 19.03
CA ILE A 841 2.56 11.12 18.37
C ILE A 841 2.30 12.63 18.50
N GLN A 842 1.06 13.07 18.26
CA GLN A 842 0.64 14.46 18.43
C GLN A 842 0.90 14.94 19.87
N TRP A 843 0.47 14.18 20.88
CA TRP A 843 0.72 14.50 22.28
C TRP A 843 2.22 14.56 22.61
N LEU A 844 3.03 13.65 22.04
CA LEU A 844 4.48 13.64 22.22
C LEU A 844 5.16 14.89 21.64
N CYS A 845 4.59 15.56 20.63
CA CYS A 845 5.15 16.82 20.10
C CYS A 845 5.28 17.89 21.20
N SER A 846 4.45 17.85 22.25
CA SER A 846 4.51 18.81 23.37
C SER A 846 5.15 18.24 24.64
N HIS A 847 5.35 16.92 24.74
CA HIS A 847 5.69 16.27 26.02
C HIS A 847 6.99 15.46 25.98
N ARG A 848 7.52 15.14 24.79
CA ARG A 848 8.61 14.18 24.61
C ARG A 848 9.86 14.52 25.42
N ASP A 849 10.35 15.75 25.31
CA ASP A 849 11.62 16.13 25.94
C ASP A 849 11.51 16.19 27.47
N LYS A 850 10.37 16.70 27.98
CA LYS A 850 10.07 16.70 29.41
C LYS A 850 10.05 15.27 29.97
N ILE A 851 9.37 14.35 29.30
CA ILE A 851 9.31 12.94 29.71
C ILE A 851 10.70 12.31 29.67
N ASP A 852 11.53 12.64 28.68
CA ASP A 852 12.89 12.10 28.60
C ASP A 852 13.76 12.56 29.77
N GLU A 853 13.65 13.83 30.16
CA GLU A 853 14.35 14.35 31.34
C GLU A 853 13.83 13.74 32.64
N GLU A 854 12.52 13.54 32.78
CA GLU A 854 11.93 12.86 33.94
C GLU A 854 12.45 11.41 34.07
N ILE A 855 12.49 10.65 32.97
CA ILE A 855 13.04 9.28 32.96
C ILE A 855 14.54 9.29 33.32
N LYS A 856 15.33 10.23 32.78
CA LYS A 856 16.75 10.37 33.13
C LYS A 856 16.95 10.74 34.60
N ALA A 857 16.09 11.59 35.16
CA ALA A 857 16.15 12.00 36.56
C ALA A 857 15.80 10.82 37.47
N ALA A 858 14.71 10.11 37.19
CA ALA A 858 14.29 8.93 37.95
C ALA A 858 15.39 7.85 37.99
N ARG A 859 16.08 7.62 36.86
CA ARG A 859 17.19 6.67 36.78
C ARG A 859 18.41 7.00 37.64
N LYS A 860 18.66 8.28 37.92
CA LYS A 860 19.81 8.72 38.72
C LYS A 860 19.61 8.45 40.22
N ASP A 861 18.36 8.33 40.66
CA ASP A 861 18.01 8.06 42.06
C ASP A 861 17.48 6.62 42.20
N PRO A 862 18.26 5.69 42.77
CA PRO A 862 17.81 4.32 43.00
C PRO A 862 16.55 4.19 43.86
N ASN A 863 16.21 5.21 44.66
CA ASN A 863 15.03 5.21 45.52
C ASN A 863 13.81 5.88 44.87
N HIS A 864 13.94 6.41 43.65
CA HIS A 864 12.84 7.06 42.97
C HIS A 864 11.73 6.03 42.64
N PRO A 865 10.45 6.30 42.95
CA PRO A 865 9.37 5.33 42.76
C PRO A 865 9.15 4.94 41.29
N ASP A 866 9.51 5.82 40.35
CA ASP A 866 9.50 5.55 38.91
C ASP A 866 10.84 5.09 38.34
N ASN A 867 11.81 4.67 39.17
CA ASN A 867 13.03 4.05 38.69
C ASN A 867 12.74 2.61 38.21
N VAL A 868 12.34 2.51 36.94
CA VAL A 868 11.95 1.24 36.31
C VAL A 868 13.11 0.23 36.28
N ASP A 869 14.37 0.70 36.25
CA ASP A 869 15.55 -0.17 36.29
C ASP A 869 15.59 -0.96 37.62
N VAL A 870 15.44 -0.30 38.77
CA VAL A 870 15.40 -0.93 40.10
C VAL A 870 14.17 -1.82 40.26
N LEU A 871 13.00 -1.36 39.78
CA LEU A 871 11.77 -2.16 39.84
C LEU A 871 11.90 -3.49 39.11
N TRP A 872 12.56 -3.51 37.94
CA TRP A 872 12.81 -4.74 37.21
C TRP A 872 13.89 -5.60 37.86
N GLU A 873 14.97 -5.03 38.39
CA GLU A 873 15.96 -5.79 39.15
C GLU A 873 15.30 -6.57 40.31
N GLU A 874 14.43 -5.92 41.08
CA GLU A 874 13.68 -6.58 42.16
C GLU A 874 12.72 -7.67 41.66
N ARG A 875 11.92 -7.36 40.64
CA ARG A 875 10.99 -8.33 40.02
C ARG A 875 11.72 -9.58 39.51
N MET A 876 12.88 -9.40 38.88
CA MET A 876 13.66 -10.48 38.29
C MET A 876 14.28 -11.40 39.35
N LYS A 877 14.47 -10.98 40.60
CA LYS A 877 14.95 -11.86 41.68
C LYS A 877 14.05 -13.08 41.89
N THR A 878 12.74 -12.92 41.64
CA THR A 878 11.74 -13.98 41.81
C THR A 878 11.71 -15.01 40.68
N LEU A 879 12.44 -14.78 39.58
CA LEU A 879 12.44 -15.65 38.41
C LEU A 879 13.61 -16.66 38.43
N PRO A 880 13.40 -17.90 37.92
CA PRO A 880 14.38 -18.99 37.93
C PRO A 880 15.42 -18.85 36.79
N HIS A 881 16.08 -17.69 36.72
CA HIS A 881 17.06 -17.34 35.70
C HIS A 881 18.44 -17.06 36.32
N THR A 882 19.52 -17.26 35.56
CA THR A 882 20.86 -16.81 35.96
C THR A 882 20.96 -15.28 35.89
N ASP A 883 21.89 -14.67 36.62
CA ASP A 883 22.06 -13.20 36.64
C ASP A 883 22.38 -12.62 35.25
N GLU A 884 23.12 -13.36 34.43
CA GLU A 884 23.42 -12.99 33.04
C GLU A 884 22.15 -12.92 32.17
N ILE A 885 21.25 -13.91 32.31
CA ILE A 885 19.97 -13.94 31.60
C ILE A 885 19.07 -12.82 32.12
N LYS A 886 19.03 -12.60 33.44
CA LYS A 886 18.24 -11.54 34.07
C LYS A 886 18.63 -10.16 33.53
N GLY A 887 19.93 -9.82 33.58
CA GLY A 887 20.44 -8.55 33.07
C GLY A 887 20.10 -8.32 31.60
N ARG A 888 20.17 -9.36 30.76
CA ARG A 888 19.77 -9.28 29.34
C ARG A 888 18.27 -9.00 29.19
N LEU A 889 17.41 -9.71 29.92
CA LEU A 889 15.95 -9.56 29.77
C LEU A 889 15.49 -8.16 30.20
N ILE A 890 16.10 -7.60 31.23
CA ILE A 890 15.85 -6.24 31.71
C ILE A 890 16.05 -5.21 30.57
N LEU A 891 17.05 -5.39 29.70
CA LEU A 891 17.30 -4.50 28.55
C LEU A 891 16.11 -4.44 27.56
N GLY A 892 15.31 -5.50 27.48
CA GLY A 892 14.10 -5.55 26.65
C GLY A 892 12.84 -5.10 27.41
N LEU A 893 12.72 -5.49 28.68
CA LEU A 893 11.53 -5.25 29.51
C LEU A 893 11.35 -3.79 29.89
N ILE A 894 12.43 -3.06 30.20
CA ILE A 894 12.34 -1.64 30.58
C ILE A 894 11.75 -0.78 29.42
N PRO A 895 12.26 -0.86 28.17
CA PRO A 895 11.65 -0.16 27.06
C PRO A 895 10.17 -0.52 26.84
N MET A 896 9.79 -1.78 27.00
CA MET A 896 8.40 -2.24 26.87
C MET A 896 7.50 -1.57 27.91
N GLU A 897 7.89 -1.58 29.18
CA GLU A 897 7.14 -0.92 30.25
C GLU A 897 7.04 0.59 30.00
N HIS A 898 8.12 1.24 29.56
CA HIS A 898 8.06 2.66 29.20
C HIS A 898 7.04 2.94 28.10
N GLY A 899 6.93 2.08 27.08
CA GLY A 899 5.91 2.23 26.03
C GLY A 899 4.48 2.16 26.58
N ILE A 900 4.21 1.21 27.49
CA ILE A 900 2.91 1.08 28.17
C ILE A 900 2.60 2.33 29.00
N ARG A 901 3.57 2.79 29.81
CA ARG A 901 3.40 4.00 30.63
C ARG A 901 3.15 5.24 29.77
N LEU A 902 3.78 5.35 28.59
CA LEU A 902 3.57 6.48 27.67
C LEU A 902 2.13 6.56 27.17
N MET A 903 1.57 5.46 26.66
CA MET A 903 0.19 5.41 26.18
C MET A 903 -0.80 5.74 27.32
N LEU A 904 -0.63 5.10 28.48
CA LEU A 904 -1.50 5.34 29.63
C LEU A 904 -1.39 6.78 30.15
N ARG A 905 -0.19 7.38 30.13
CA ARG A 905 0.01 8.78 30.52
C ARG A 905 -0.70 9.74 29.58
N MET A 906 -0.57 9.56 28.27
CA MET A 906 -1.29 10.38 27.29
C MET A 906 -2.81 10.31 27.49
N LEU A 907 -3.36 9.10 27.67
CA LEU A 907 -4.80 8.92 27.90
C LEU A 907 -5.26 9.55 29.23
N ARG A 908 -4.44 9.50 30.28
CA ARG A 908 -4.75 10.13 31.56
C ARG A 908 -4.65 11.65 31.50
N ASP A 909 -3.60 12.18 30.87
CA ASP A 909 -3.36 13.62 30.75
C ASP A 909 -4.48 14.28 29.94
N ARG A 910 -5.07 13.56 28.96
CA ARG A 910 -6.25 13.99 28.19
C ARG A 910 -7.60 13.66 28.85
N GLY A 911 -7.62 13.03 30.02
CA GLY A 911 -8.87 12.66 30.71
C GLY A 911 -9.70 11.56 30.04
N VAL A 912 -9.10 10.76 29.15
CA VAL A 912 -9.75 9.67 28.42
C VAL A 912 -10.05 8.48 29.33
N ILE A 913 -9.12 8.18 30.24
CA ILE A 913 -9.24 7.10 31.24
C ILE A 913 -8.98 7.62 32.65
N SER A 914 -9.65 7.01 33.62
CA SER A 914 -9.41 7.27 35.03
C SER A 914 -8.07 6.68 35.49
N LYS A 915 -7.58 7.15 36.65
CA LYS A 915 -6.40 6.55 37.30
C LYS A 915 -6.59 5.05 37.56
N ALA A 916 -7.77 4.64 38.03
CA ALA A 916 -8.04 3.23 38.33
C ALA A 916 -8.01 2.35 37.08
N GLU A 917 -8.57 2.83 35.95
CA GLU A 917 -8.49 2.11 34.67
C GLU A 917 -7.04 1.98 34.17
N ALA A 918 -6.26 3.05 34.31
CA ALA A 918 -4.85 3.03 33.94
C ALA A 918 -4.03 2.06 34.80
N ASP A 919 -4.23 2.10 36.12
CA ASP A 919 -3.54 1.22 37.08
C ASP A 919 -3.89 -0.25 36.79
N ALA A 920 -5.17 -0.57 36.51
CA ALA A 920 -5.60 -1.92 36.15
C ALA A 920 -4.96 -2.43 34.84
N PHE A 921 -4.91 -1.61 33.80
CA PHE A 921 -4.26 -1.99 32.53
C PHE A 921 -2.74 -2.13 32.70
N TYR A 922 -2.14 -1.26 33.52
CA TYR A 922 -0.72 -1.35 33.85
C TYR A 922 -0.40 -2.65 34.60
N GLU A 923 -1.17 -3.02 35.62
CA GLU A 923 -1.02 -4.30 36.34
C GLU A 923 -1.15 -5.50 35.41
N TRP A 924 -2.17 -5.52 34.55
CA TRP A 924 -2.34 -6.54 33.50
C TRP A 924 -1.10 -6.64 32.61
N SER A 925 -0.54 -5.48 32.22
CA SER A 925 0.63 -5.43 31.35
C SER A 925 1.89 -5.95 32.04
N ILE A 926 2.14 -5.54 33.30
CA ILE A 926 3.29 -6.01 34.08
C ILE A 926 3.20 -7.51 34.35
N ALA A 927 2.02 -8.03 34.68
CA ALA A 927 1.80 -9.47 34.83
C ALA A 927 2.12 -10.22 33.53
N GLY A 928 1.70 -9.68 32.39
CA GLY A 928 2.04 -10.21 31.07
C GLY A 928 3.54 -10.21 30.79
N LEU A 929 4.23 -9.08 31.03
CA LEU A 929 5.68 -8.98 30.84
C LEU A 929 6.46 -9.95 31.75
N LEU A 930 6.03 -10.11 33.00
CA LEU A 930 6.62 -11.07 33.94
C LEU A 930 6.44 -12.52 33.49
N GLU A 931 5.25 -12.88 33.01
CA GLU A 931 4.99 -14.22 32.48
C GLU A 931 5.80 -14.49 31.21
N ALA A 932 5.91 -13.49 30.32
CA ALA A 932 6.75 -13.57 29.13
C ALA A 932 8.24 -13.74 29.50
N ALA A 933 8.71 -13.05 30.55
CA ALA A 933 10.06 -13.20 31.09
C ALA A 933 10.29 -14.55 31.77
N ARG A 934 9.30 -15.08 32.50
CA ARG A 934 9.36 -16.40 33.14
C ARG A 934 9.50 -17.52 32.12
N ARG A 935 8.79 -17.43 30.99
CA ARG A 935 8.82 -18.39 29.88
C ARG A 935 10.04 -18.23 28.95
N GLN A 936 10.90 -17.23 29.19
CA GLN A 936 12.21 -17.23 28.56
C GLN A 936 12.94 -18.46 29.06
N ASP A 937 13.32 -19.34 28.16
CA ASP A 937 13.85 -20.64 28.55
C ASP A 937 15.14 -20.48 29.38
N SER A 938 15.12 -20.97 30.64
CA SER A 938 16.32 -21.13 31.47
C SER A 938 16.95 -22.53 31.38
N VAL A 939 16.24 -23.51 30.83
CA VAL A 939 16.60 -24.94 31.00
C VAL A 939 16.80 -25.68 29.66
N GLY A 940 16.05 -25.36 28.61
CA GLY A 940 16.02 -26.11 27.35
C GLY A 940 17.16 -25.83 26.36
N ARG A 941 18.16 -25.00 26.70
CA ARG A 941 19.27 -24.68 25.78
C ARG A 941 20.61 -24.45 26.45
N ASP A 942 20.93 -25.19 27.50
CA ASP A 942 22.35 -25.38 27.78
C ASP A 942 22.93 -26.31 26.73
N ALA A 943 23.63 -25.75 25.75
CA ALA A 943 24.20 -26.51 24.66
C ALA A 943 25.21 -27.57 25.16
N GLY A 944 25.72 -27.43 26.38
CA GLY A 944 26.51 -28.45 27.06
C GLY A 944 25.67 -29.62 27.58
N VAL A 945 24.53 -29.36 28.24
CA VAL A 945 23.59 -30.43 28.67
C VAL A 945 23.07 -31.19 27.45
N GLN A 946 22.69 -30.45 26.41
CA GLN A 946 22.22 -31.02 25.15
C GLN A 946 23.32 -31.82 24.45
N ALA A 947 24.57 -31.32 24.46
CA ALA A 947 25.71 -32.09 23.95
C ALA A 947 25.92 -33.40 24.70
N LEU A 948 25.81 -33.41 26.05
CA LEU A 948 25.90 -34.65 26.83
C LEU A 948 24.78 -35.64 26.48
N HIS A 949 23.55 -35.14 26.30
CA HIS A 949 22.43 -35.98 25.85
C HIS A 949 22.72 -36.64 24.50
N TYR A 950 23.16 -35.88 23.49
CA TYR A 950 23.51 -36.43 22.18
C TYR A 950 24.75 -37.33 22.22
N ILE A 951 25.71 -37.11 23.12
CA ILE A 951 26.84 -38.02 23.32
C ILE A 951 26.33 -39.36 23.85
N ARG A 952 25.47 -39.35 24.87
CA ARG A 952 24.84 -40.57 25.42
C ARG A 952 24.06 -41.31 24.34
N GLU A 953 23.26 -40.57 23.57
CA GLU A 953 22.48 -41.11 22.46
C GLU A 953 23.37 -41.71 21.34
N ALA A 954 24.46 -41.02 20.99
CA ALA A 954 25.42 -41.51 20.02
C ALA A 954 26.07 -42.84 20.46
N LEU A 955 26.35 -42.99 21.75
CA LEU A 955 26.90 -44.24 22.31
C LEU A 955 25.82 -45.35 22.32
N SER A 956 24.61 -45.06 22.78
CA SER A 956 23.53 -46.06 22.87
C SER A 956 23.07 -46.59 21.51
N PHE A 957 22.95 -45.73 20.50
CA PHE A 957 22.58 -46.14 19.14
C PHE A 957 23.78 -46.58 18.29
N GLY A 958 24.99 -46.59 18.88
CA GLY A 958 26.20 -47.03 18.19
C GLY A 958 26.65 -46.10 17.05
N GLN A 959 26.23 -44.84 17.06
CA GLN A 959 26.60 -43.78 16.12
C GLN A 959 27.93 -43.07 16.48
N GLY A 960 28.48 -43.35 17.65
CA GLY A 960 29.89 -43.21 18.02
C GLY A 960 30.28 -44.31 19.01
N HIS A 961 31.57 -44.63 19.14
CA HIS A 961 32.04 -45.61 20.13
C HIS A 961 33.29 -45.15 20.89
N LEU A 962 33.45 -45.66 22.10
CA LEU A 962 34.65 -45.50 22.93
C LEU A 962 35.43 -46.81 23.02
N THR A 963 36.75 -46.72 23.13
CA THR A 963 37.64 -47.88 23.35
C THR A 963 38.37 -47.76 24.67
N ASP A 964 39.03 -48.84 25.10
CA ASP A 964 40.16 -48.72 26.04
C ASP A 964 41.35 -47.99 25.38
N PRO A 965 42.44 -47.67 26.12
CA PRO A 965 43.62 -47.01 25.57
C PRO A 965 44.33 -47.80 24.46
N GLU A 966 44.19 -49.13 24.47
CA GLU A 966 44.78 -50.08 23.52
C GLU A 966 43.94 -50.24 22.22
N GLY A 967 42.70 -49.72 22.21
CA GLY A 967 41.78 -49.77 21.06
C GLY A 967 40.81 -50.95 21.06
N ASN A 968 40.71 -51.70 22.15
CA ASN A 968 39.78 -52.81 22.32
C ASN A 968 38.43 -52.33 22.91
N PRO A 969 37.36 -53.15 22.82
CA PRO A 969 36.10 -52.87 23.48
C PRO A 969 36.28 -52.74 25.01
N PRO A 970 35.73 -51.69 25.64
CA PRO A 970 35.77 -51.51 27.09
C PRO A 970 34.82 -52.51 27.79
N GLN A 971 34.95 -52.63 29.11
CA GLN A 971 33.99 -53.35 29.94
C GLN A 971 32.59 -52.73 29.75
N ASP A 972 31.54 -53.56 29.61
CA ASP A 972 30.19 -53.14 29.19
C ASP A 972 30.12 -52.45 27.82
N ALA A 973 30.84 -52.99 26.84
CA ALA A 973 30.99 -52.45 25.49
C ALA A 973 29.68 -51.97 24.82
N GLU A 974 28.55 -52.60 25.11
CA GLU A 974 27.21 -52.22 24.59
C GLU A 974 26.80 -50.79 24.99
N ASN A 975 27.18 -50.33 26.19
CA ASN A 975 26.91 -48.96 26.66
C ASN A 975 27.85 -47.92 26.03
N PHE A 976 28.86 -48.38 25.30
CA PHE A 976 29.92 -47.53 24.73
C PHE A 976 29.98 -47.61 23.21
N GLY A 977 28.86 -47.94 22.56
CA GLY A 977 28.72 -47.93 21.10
C GLY A 977 29.22 -49.17 20.38
N TRP A 978 29.32 -50.31 21.08
CA TRP A 978 29.65 -51.60 20.47
C TRP A 978 28.42 -52.49 20.31
N GLN A 979 28.33 -53.19 19.20
CA GLN A 979 27.25 -54.15 18.95
C GLN A 979 27.75 -55.58 19.13
N LYS A 980 26.98 -56.36 19.88
CA LYS A 980 27.23 -57.78 20.12
C LYS A 980 26.77 -58.61 18.93
N ARG A 981 27.71 -59.23 18.20
CA ARG A 981 27.44 -60.18 17.13
C ARG A 981 27.85 -61.58 17.54
N ARG A 982 26.91 -62.52 17.52
CA ARG A 982 27.23 -63.95 17.69
C ARG A 982 27.92 -64.46 16.44
N SER A 983 29.14 -64.96 16.62
CA SER A 983 29.90 -65.67 15.60
C SER A 983 30.18 -67.08 16.07
N THR A 984 30.11 -68.05 15.17
CA THR A 984 30.49 -69.43 15.45
C THR A 984 31.99 -69.57 15.19
N GLY A 985 32.79 -69.75 16.25
CA GLY A 985 34.23 -69.96 16.10
C GLY A 985 34.55 -71.27 15.38
N SER A 986 35.81 -71.46 14.99
CA SER A 986 36.32 -72.65 14.30
C SER A 986 36.12 -73.98 15.05
N MET A 987 35.80 -73.92 16.34
CA MET A 987 35.52 -75.07 17.22
C MET A 987 34.02 -75.27 17.50
N GLY A 988 33.12 -74.54 16.82
CA GLY A 988 31.66 -74.69 16.97
C GLY A 988 31.06 -74.08 18.25
N ILE A 989 31.86 -73.37 19.06
CA ILE A 989 31.41 -72.68 20.27
C ILE A 989 30.89 -71.28 19.87
N PRO A 990 29.67 -70.88 20.27
CA PRO A 990 29.21 -69.51 20.08
C PRO A 990 30.13 -68.53 20.82
N GLN A 991 30.77 -67.64 20.09
CA GLN A 991 31.54 -66.53 20.66
C GLN A 991 30.80 -65.22 20.41
N ASP A 992 30.67 -64.45 21.46
CA ASP A 992 30.14 -63.09 21.40
C ASP A 992 31.27 -62.16 20.93
N ASN A 993 31.22 -61.74 19.67
CA ASN A 993 32.18 -60.79 19.12
C ASN A 993 31.57 -59.38 19.15
N TYR A 994 32.22 -58.46 19.86
CA TYR A 994 31.85 -57.05 19.85
C TYR A 994 32.46 -56.36 18.63
N VAL A 995 31.61 -55.73 17.83
CA VAL A 995 32.04 -54.99 16.63
C VAL A 995 31.64 -53.53 16.80
N PRO A 996 32.54 -52.56 16.55
CA PRO A 996 32.20 -51.15 16.66
C PRO A 996 31.24 -50.80 15.53
N SER A 997 30.15 -50.12 15.83
CA SER A 997 29.11 -49.84 14.84
C SER A 997 29.35 -48.57 14.02
N SER A 998 30.31 -47.71 14.39
CA SER A 998 30.59 -46.43 13.71
C SER A 998 31.95 -45.78 14.10
N HIS A 999 32.05 -44.44 14.05
CA HIS A 999 33.29 -43.67 14.27
C HIS A 999 33.75 -43.70 15.73
N HIS A 1000 35.06 -43.85 15.93
CA HIS A 1000 35.71 -43.72 17.23
C HIS A 1000 35.68 -42.26 17.68
N ILE A 1001 35.12 -41.97 18.87
CA ILE A 1001 34.98 -40.59 19.36
C ILE A 1001 35.86 -40.29 20.57
N GLY A 1002 36.48 -41.30 21.18
CA GLY A 1002 37.32 -41.12 22.36
C GLY A 1002 37.75 -42.43 23.02
N VAL A 1003 38.52 -42.32 24.09
CA VAL A 1003 38.97 -43.46 24.91
C VAL A 1003 38.50 -43.32 26.35
N ILE A 1004 38.27 -44.45 27.01
CA ILE A 1004 38.05 -44.52 28.45
C ILE A 1004 39.37 -44.91 29.10
N LYS A 1005 39.75 -44.19 30.13
CA LYS A 1005 40.92 -44.51 30.94
C LYS A 1005 40.59 -44.24 32.40
N ASP A 1006 40.67 -45.29 33.22
CA ASP A 1006 40.31 -45.24 34.64
C ASP A 1006 38.86 -44.73 34.82
N ASP A 1007 38.64 -43.70 35.63
CA ASP A 1007 37.35 -43.05 35.89
C ASP A 1007 37.04 -41.88 34.93
N ARG A 1008 37.78 -41.77 33.82
CA ARG A 1008 37.72 -40.62 32.90
C ARG A 1008 37.48 -41.02 31.45
N VAL A 1009 36.89 -40.08 30.71
CA VAL A 1009 36.64 -40.19 29.27
C VAL A 1009 37.34 -39.07 28.54
N TYR A 1010 38.17 -39.44 27.56
CA TYR A 1010 38.90 -38.50 26.72
C TYR A 1010 38.21 -38.42 25.35
N LEU A 1011 37.34 -37.43 25.20
CA LEU A 1011 36.57 -37.19 23.98
C LEU A 1011 37.35 -36.30 23.00
N VAL A 1012 37.47 -36.74 21.74
CA VAL A 1012 38.16 -35.98 20.70
C VAL A 1012 37.18 -34.94 20.12
N PRO A 1013 37.38 -33.62 20.34
CA PRO A 1013 36.34 -32.60 20.15
C PRO A 1013 35.74 -32.55 18.75
N SER A 1014 36.56 -32.71 17.71
CA SER A 1014 36.09 -32.72 16.32
C SER A 1014 35.25 -33.94 15.99
N LEU A 1015 35.64 -35.12 16.50
CA LEU A 1015 34.94 -36.39 16.24
C LEU A 1015 33.64 -36.45 17.05
N THR A 1016 33.68 -36.03 18.31
CA THR A 1016 32.50 -35.91 19.17
C THR A 1016 31.49 -34.92 18.59
N LEU A 1017 31.92 -33.73 18.14
CA LEU A 1017 31.02 -32.76 17.52
C LEU A 1017 30.41 -33.30 16.21
N SER A 1018 31.17 -34.06 15.41
CA SER A 1018 30.65 -34.73 14.23
C SER A 1018 29.58 -35.77 14.57
N ALA A 1019 29.75 -36.54 15.64
CA ALA A 1019 28.76 -37.51 16.10
C ALA A 1019 27.48 -36.81 16.61
N ILE A 1020 27.62 -35.76 17.42
CA ILE A 1020 26.49 -34.95 17.92
C ILE A 1020 25.70 -34.35 16.74
N LYS A 1021 26.38 -33.74 15.76
CA LYS A 1021 25.72 -33.15 14.59
C LYS A 1021 25.00 -34.18 13.73
N LYS A 1022 25.47 -35.42 13.73
CA LYS A 1022 24.82 -36.51 13.01
C LYS A 1022 23.54 -36.95 13.72
N ILE A 1023 23.61 -37.23 15.03
CA ILE A 1023 22.43 -37.57 15.85
C ILE A 1023 21.37 -36.47 15.79
N SER A 1024 21.77 -35.22 16.03
CA SER A 1024 20.85 -34.09 15.98
C SER A 1024 20.16 -33.98 14.61
N ARG A 1025 20.90 -34.17 13.50
CA ARG A 1025 20.32 -34.16 12.15
C ARG A 1025 19.35 -35.33 11.92
N ASP A 1026 19.69 -36.53 12.38
CA ASP A 1026 18.84 -37.71 12.25
C ASP A 1026 17.53 -37.54 13.06
N ALA A 1027 17.57 -36.79 14.17
CA ALA A 1027 16.41 -36.39 14.96
C ALA A 1027 15.60 -35.23 14.37
N GLY A 1028 16.03 -34.64 13.24
CA GLY A 1028 15.40 -33.45 12.65
C GLY A 1028 15.68 -32.15 13.41
N GLU A 1029 16.67 -32.16 14.31
CA GLU A 1029 17.09 -31.03 15.13
C GLU A 1029 18.37 -30.38 14.58
N GLY A 1030 18.62 -29.11 14.93
CA GLY A 1030 19.79 -28.36 14.50
C GLY A 1030 20.75 -28.08 15.64
N PHE A 1031 21.98 -28.60 15.58
CA PHE A 1031 23.03 -28.33 16.57
C PHE A 1031 24.17 -27.48 16.01
N ASN A 1032 24.17 -26.19 16.35
CA ASN A 1032 25.02 -25.16 15.71
C ASN A 1032 26.27 -24.75 16.50
N GLU A 1033 26.60 -25.46 17.58
CA GLU A 1033 27.77 -25.13 18.39
C GLU A 1033 29.11 -25.50 17.75
N THR A 1034 30.16 -24.81 18.19
CA THR A 1034 31.55 -25.08 17.80
C THR A 1034 32.32 -25.77 18.93
N THR A 1035 33.45 -26.40 18.61
CA THR A 1035 34.32 -27.02 19.63
C THR A 1035 34.82 -26.00 20.66
N THR A 1036 35.03 -24.75 20.25
CA THR A 1036 35.43 -23.65 21.15
C THR A 1036 34.29 -23.23 22.08
N SER A 1037 33.07 -23.13 21.56
CA SER A 1037 31.89 -22.76 22.32
C SER A 1037 31.55 -23.82 23.37
N LEU A 1038 31.47 -25.09 22.95
CA LEU A 1038 31.25 -26.22 23.87
C LEU A 1038 32.34 -26.37 24.91
N GLY A 1039 33.62 -26.24 24.52
CA GLY A 1039 34.72 -26.27 25.49
C GLY A 1039 34.62 -25.15 26.53
N SER A 1040 34.07 -24.00 26.17
CA SER A 1040 33.83 -22.89 27.12
C SER A 1040 32.67 -23.20 28.07
N ILE A 1041 31.58 -23.78 27.56
CA ILE A 1041 30.42 -24.19 28.35
C ILE A 1041 30.80 -25.30 29.34
N PHE A 1042 31.44 -26.36 28.87
CA PHE A 1042 31.89 -27.47 29.70
C PHE A 1042 32.85 -27.02 30.79
N ALA A 1043 33.80 -26.13 30.48
CA ALA A 1043 34.72 -25.59 31.46
C ALA A 1043 34.02 -24.65 32.46
N GLY A 1044 33.07 -23.82 32.00
CA GLY A 1044 32.26 -22.96 32.87
C GLY A 1044 31.42 -23.74 33.88
N ARG A 1045 30.97 -24.94 33.49
CA ARG A 1045 30.26 -25.89 34.36
C ARG A 1045 31.17 -26.77 35.22
N GLY A 1046 32.49 -26.68 35.04
CA GLY A 1046 33.44 -27.55 35.74
C GLY A 1046 33.39 -29.02 35.31
N TRP A 1047 32.82 -29.33 34.14
CA TRP A 1047 32.65 -30.70 33.65
C TRP A 1047 33.89 -31.28 32.98
N ILE A 1048 34.83 -30.42 32.58
CA ILE A 1048 36.10 -30.84 31.96
C ILE A 1048 37.31 -30.29 32.70
N GLU A 1049 38.40 -31.06 32.67
CA GLU A 1049 39.70 -30.55 33.12
C GLU A 1049 40.23 -29.51 32.11
N THR A 1050 40.71 -28.37 32.61
CA THR A 1050 41.35 -27.33 31.79
C THR A 1050 42.85 -27.38 31.94
N ALA A 1051 43.58 -27.10 30.87
CA ALA A 1051 45.04 -27.07 30.91
C ALA A 1051 45.54 -25.91 31.80
N LYS A 1052 46.75 -26.05 32.35
CA LYS A 1052 47.38 -25.03 33.22
C LYS A 1052 47.53 -23.65 32.58
N ASP A 1053 47.46 -23.56 31.24
CA ASP A 1053 47.51 -22.33 30.46
C ASP A 1053 46.10 -21.75 30.15
N GLY A 1054 45.05 -22.29 30.78
CA GLY A 1054 43.66 -21.86 30.59
C GLY A 1054 42.98 -22.43 29.34
N LYS A 1055 43.68 -23.25 28.54
CA LYS A 1055 43.06 -23.90 27.36
C LYS A 1055 42.00 -24.91 27.78
N ARG A 1056 40.88 -24.90 27.07
CA ARG A 1056 39.68 -25.73 27.32
C ARG A 1056 39.77 -27.15 26.72
N GLN A 1057 40.99 -27.57 26.40
CA GLN A 1057 41.33 -28.91 25.92
C GLN A 1057 42.69 -29.28 26.51
N VAL A 1058 42.81 -30.51 26.98
CA VAL A 1058 44.06 -31.05 27.53
C VAL A 1058 44.67 -32.05 26.55
N THR A 1059 45.99 -32.20 26.56
CA THR A 1059 46.65 -33.23 25.74
C THR A 1059 46.64 -34.56 26.49
N ARG A 1060 46.05 -35.59 25.88
CA ARG A 1060 46.00 -36.97 26.37
C ARG A 1060 46.40 -37.93 25.26
N TRP A 1061 46.78 -39.15 25.63
CA TRP A 1061 47.08 -40.20 24.67
C TRP A 1061 45.80 -40.93 24.27
N VAL A 1062 45.50 -40.97 22.98
CA VAL A 1062 44.35 -41.64 22.37
C VAL A 1062 44.87 -42.55 21.26
N LEU A 1063 44.71 -43.86 21.41
CA LEU A 1063 45.18 -44.90 20.47
C LEU A 1063 46.67 -44.71 20.07
N GLY A 1064 47.54 -44.53 21.07
CA GLY A 1064 48.98 -44.37 20.86
C GLY A 1064 49.41 -43.03 20.23
N LYS A 1065 48.52 -42.03 20.13
CA LYS A 1065 48.85 -40.68 19.65
C LYS A 1065 48.45 -39.61 20.67
N ALA A 1066 49.29 -38.59 20.87
CA ALA A 1066 48.94 -37.44 21.69
C ALA A 1066 47.92 -36.56 20.94
N GLN A 1067 46.73 -36.39 21.52
CA GLN A 1067 45.64 -35.59 20.94
C GLN A 1067 45.09 -34.60 21.97
N ARG A 1068 44.50 -33.51 21.48
CA ARG A 1068 43.75 -32.58 22.33
C ARG A 1068 42.34 -33.11 22.54
N VAL A 1069 41.95 -33.27 23.80
CA VAL A 1069 40.68 -33.87 24.20
C VAL A 1069 39.91 -33.00 25.17
N TRP A 1070 38.60 -33.22 25.24
CA TRP A 1070 37.81 -32.88 26.42
C TRP A 1070 37.93 -34.04 27.41
N ASP A 1071 38.38 -33.74 28.62
CA ASP A 1071 38.61 -34.73 29.69
C ASP A 1071 37.46 -34.67 30.70
N PHE A 1072 36.54 -35.64 30.60
CA PHE A 1072 35.32 -35.73 31.40
C PHE A 1072 35.44 -36.82 32.49
N PRO A 1073 34.73 -36.68 33.63
CA PRO A 1073 34.42 -37.83 34.48
C PRO A 1073 33.55 -38.85 33.72
N LEU A 1074 33.83 -40.14 33.90
CA LEU A 1074 33.08 -41.23 33.25
C LEU A 1074 31.61 -41.25 33.68
N ASP A 1075 31.33 -41.08 34.98
CA ASP A 1075 29.97 -41.12 35.51
C ASP A 1075 29.09 -39.99 34.99
N LEU A 1076 29.66 -38.80 34.76
CA LEU A 1076 28.96 -37.68 34.13
C LEU A 1076 28.54 -38.00 32.69
N VAL A 1077 29.43 -38.62 31.90
CA VAL A 1077 29.10 -39.04 30.53
C VAL A 1077 28.01 -40.11 30.53
N LEU A 1078 28.03 -41.02 31.51
CA LEU A 1078 27.05 -42.10 31.65
C LEU A 1078 25.74 -41.69 32.32
N GLY A 1079 25.65 -40.49 32.90
CA GLY A 1079 24.46 -40.01 33.61
C GLY A 1079 24.23 -40.68 34.97
N ARG A 1080 25.28 -41.22 35.60
CA ARG A 1080 25.20 -41.94 36.87
C ARG A 1080 25.24 -41.03 38.12
N ASP A 1081 25.50 -39.73 37.92
CA ASP A 1081 25.50 -38.71 38.98
C ASP A 1081 24.15 -37.96 39.14
N GLU A 1082 23.15 -38.23 38.30
CA GLU A 1082 21.87 -37.49 38.31
C GLU A 1082 20.87 -37.99 39.40
N ASP A 1083 21.13 -39.13 40.04
CA ASP A 1083 20.28 -39.69 41.12
C ASP A 1083 20.69 -39.23 42.54
N GLY A 1084 21.64 -38.30 42.67
CA GLY A 1084 22.21 -37.86 43.96
C GLY A 1084 21.75 -36.49 44.46
N GLY A 1085 20.96 -35.73 43.68
CA GLY A 1085 20.51 -34.39 44.06
C GLY A 1085 19.05 -34.20 43.69
N THR A 1086 18.20 -34.12 44.70
CA THR A 1086 16.80 -33.70 44.59
C THR A 1086 16.66 -32.48 43.68
N ASP A 1087 16.06 -32.69 42.51
CA ASP A 1087 15.50 -31.63 41.67
C ASP A 1087 14.32 -30.99 42.41
N PRO A 1088 14.36 -29.69 42.78
CA PRO A 1088 13.25 -29.03 43.46
C PRO A 1088 12.05 -28.77 42.53
N SER A 1089 12.09 -29.17 41.25
CA SER A 1089 11.10 -28.77 40.25
C SER A 1089 10.01 -29.81 39.94
N THR A 1090 9.95 -30.94 40.66
CA THR A 1090 8.97 -32.02 40.41
C THR A 1090 7.89 -32.24 41.47
N GLU A 1091 7.70 -31.33 42.45
CA GLU A 1091 6.48 -31.30 43.27
C GLU A 1091 5.41 -30.40 42.65
N ILE A 1092 4.54 -30.99 41.83
CA ILE A 1092 3.21 -30.44 41.59
C ILE A 1092 2.35 -30.87 42.79
N PRO A 1093 1.80 -29.95 43.61
CA PRO A 1093 0.86 -30.35 44.65
C PRO A 1093 -0.40 -30.89 43.97
N ALA A 1094 -0.81 -32.10 44.32
CA ALA A 1094 -2.13 -32.60 43.94
C ALA A 1094 -3.22 -31.63 44.44
N PRO A 1095 -4.27 -31.35 43.66
CA PRO A 1095 -5.38 -30.54 44.14
C PRO A 1095 -6.06 -31.33 45.28
N SER A 1096 -6.02 -30.77 46.49
CA SER A 1096 -6.84 -31.26 47.59
C SER A 1096 -8.29 -30.81 47.39
N PRO A 1097 -9.29 -31.63 47.81
CA PRO A 1097 -10.71 -31.40 47.58
C PRO A 1097 -11.25 -30.11 48.22
#